data_AF-A0A258YTN3-F1
#
_entry.id   AF-A0A258YTN3-F1
#
_cell.length_a   1.000
_cell.length_b   1.000
_cell.length_c   1.000
_cell.angle_alpha   90.00
_cell.angle_beta   90.00
_cell.angle_gamma   90.00
#
_symmetry.space_group_name_H-M   'P 1'
#
loop_
_entity.id
_entity.type
_entity.pdbx_description
1 polymer ?
#
loop_
_entity_poly.entity_id
_entity_poly.type
_entity_poly.pdbx_seq_one_letter_code
_entity_poly.pdbx_strand_id
1 'polypeptide(L)'
;MSIHVAIRHTTVYAFDRRVTLGPHVIRLRPAPHSRTPILAYTLKITPETHFINWQQDPFGNYLARLVFPEATREFSVDVEVIADLTVINPFDYFVEESAEHYPFDYDAALKRELTPYLETEPAGPLLQAWLVAVPRERVHSNNFLVALNQRLQGDIAYTVRMEPGVQTPEETLDKALGSCRDSAWLLVQILRHLGLAARFVSGYLVQLTADEKSLDGPSGTEKDFTDLHAWTEVYLPGAGWIGLDPTSGLFAGEGHIPLAATPQPSSAAPIEGMTDPCEVEFAFSNTVSRIREDPRVTLPYSDNEWAAILALGAAVDDKLLANDVRLTHGGEPTFVSIDGMEAPEWNTDAFGRHKRERAEVLARRLRDRLAPGALLHTGQGKWYPGEPLPRWALGIYWRKDGAPLWQNPALLAEAGHDAGRSVLDARHLAKTLAQHLGLAMRYAQPVYEDALAALLQEAELPPNVDVLSQEGAHADLDSASLRGALANKLSRGLNTPTGYVLPLAWQGGEHPWHSAPWKTRRDRLYLTPGDAPIGLRLPLNSLPWVAEDEREPWVEVDPFAIQPPLADFHGEIAARFSSYTPAPSGADDPEHPGLHPQTASAKLNVAVPHTALCVEARGGCLYVFMPPTTTLEHYLDLLAAVEASAAAHHFPLVIEGYAPPSDGRIEKLLVTPDPGVIEVNIHPAHSWQQLVETTTLVYEEARLSRLAAEKFMLDGRHAGTGGGNHVTLGGATPSDSPFLRRPDVLASLITYWQHHPALSYLFSGMFIGPTSQAPRVDEGRIERLYELEIAFQQMPVGDTAQPWLVDRLLRNLLTDLTGNTHRSEFCIDKLYSPDSTSGRLGLLEFRGFEMPPHLRMSLAQMLLLRALVARFWNEPYRKPLVRWGTLLHDRYMLPHYLWADLKDVIDDLRLAGFAFELDWYKPFLEFRFPRHGTLQLGDIAVELRTAIEPWNVLGEENTSLGTARYVDSSVERLQVKLNGLIDSRYVLACNGHRVPLVPTGVHGEFVCGVRYRAWQPPSALHPTIGIHSPLVFDLIDTWNDRAVGGCTRFQDWGHSIGSFSHPSAGSPTLSTQPTAQAVRTFIPGGSAPGPRVPPPVAEVGEFPHTLDLRRRQS
;
A
#
# COMPACT_ATOMS: atom_id res chain seq x y z
N MET A 1 -12.24 5.33 12.24
CA MET A 1 -11.66 5.61 13.58
C MET A 1 -11.84 7.07 13.86
N SER A 2 -12.18 7.46 15.08
CA SER A 2 -12.50 8.85 15.37
C SER A 2 -11.60 9.42 16.47
N ILE A 3 -11.27 10.71 16.36
CA ILE A 3 -10.43 11.42 17.33
C ILE A 3 -11.36 12.31 18.14
N HIS A 4 -11.43 12.07 19.45
CA HIS A 4 -12.13 13.00 20.32
C HIS A 4 -11.19 14.12 20.74
N VAL A 5 -11.61 15.35 20.49
CA VAL A 5 -10.87 16.54 20.87
C VAL A 5 -11.65 17.35 21.90
N ALA A 6 -10.93 17.93 22.85
CA ALA A 6 -11.44 18.96 23.75
C ALA A 6 -10.93 20.32 23.27
N ILE A 7 -11.84 21.18 22.84
CA ILE A 7 -11.61 22.57 22.48
C ILE A 7 -11.93 23.41 23.71
N ARG A 8 -11.03 24.30 24.10
CA ARG A 8 -11.28 25.32 25.11
C ARG A 8 -11.04 26.70 24.53
N HIS A 9 -12.08 27.51 24.57
CA HIS A 9 -12.09 28.91 24.17
C HIS A 9 -12.24 29.75 25.42
N THR A 10 -11.32 30.69 25.63
CA THR A 10 -11.41 31.66 26.72
C THR A 10 -11.27 33.07 26.17
N THR A 11 -12.18 33.95 26.55
CA THR A 11 -12.10 35.39 26.27
C THR A 11 -12.27 36.16 27.57
N VAL A 12 -11.35 37.06 27.86
CA VAL A 12 -11.32 37.87 29.08
C VAL A 12 -11.22 39.35 28.71
N TYR A 13 -12.14 40.13 29.26
CA TYR A 13 -12.15 41.58 29.20
C TYR A 13 -11.90 42.09 30.62
N ALA A 14 -10.71 42.63 30.88
CA ALA A 14 -10.36 43.25 32.15
C ALA A 14 -10.52 44.76 32.04
N PHE A 15 -11.35 45.34 32.90
CA PHE A 15 -11.67 46.76 32.88
C PHE A 15 -10.85 47.51 33.94
N ASP A 16 -10.36 48.69 33.57
CA ASP A 16 -9.62 49.60 34.45
C ASP A 16 -10.42 50.01 35.72
N ARG A 17 -11.75 50.00 35.62
CA ARG A 17 -12.71 50.32 36.67
C ARG A 17 -13.89 49.35 36.70
N ARG A 18 -14.75 49.48 37.72
CA ARG A 18 -16.05 48.77 37.70
C ARG A 18 -16.95 49.40 36.64
N VAL A 19 -17.42 48.60 35.70
CA VAL A 19 -18.29 49.03 34.59
C VAL A 19 -19.60 48.27 34.60
N THR A 20 -20.65 48.93 34.17
CA THR A 20 -21.95 48.28 33.93
C THR A 20 -21.89 47.59 32.56
N LEU A 21 -22.25 46.31 32.52
CA LEU A 21 -22.40 45.57 31.28
C LEU A 21 -23.85 45.64 30.83
N GLY A 22 -24.08 46.11 29.60
CA GLY A 22 -25.38 46.02 28.95
C GLY A 22 -25.73 44.58 28.56
N PRO A 23 -26.85 44.35 27.86
CA PRO A 23 -27.17 43.04 27.32
C PRO A 23 -26.06 42.52 26.40
N HIS A 24 -25.63 41.29 26.63
CA HIS A 24 -24.64 40.60 25.78
C HIS A 24 -25.25 39.40 25.07
N VAL A 25 -24.73 39.07 23.90
CA VAL A 25 -25.09 37.90 23.12
C VAL A 25 -23.82 37.07 22.88
N ILE A 26 -23.86 35.79 23.22
CA ILE A 26 -22.77 34.83 22.98
C ILE A 26 -23.25 33.77 21.99
N ARG A 27 -22.50 33.59 20.89
CA ARG A 27 -22.75 32.62 19.81
C ARG A 27 -21.63 31.59 19.72
N LEU A 28 -21.13 31.12 20.87
CA LEU A 28 -20.01 30.16 20.96
C LEU A 28 -20.46 28.71 21.16
N ARG A 29 -21.75 28.41 20.96
CA ARG A 29 -22.26 27.04 20.99
C ARG A 29 -22.33 26.49 19.56
N PRO A 30 -21.77 25.30 19.29
CA PRO A 30 -21.86 24.67 17.97
C PRO A 30 -23.28 24.62 17.44
N ALA A 31 -23.44 24.98 16.17
CA ALA A 31 -24.71 25.05 15.49
C ALA A 31 -25.33 23.65 15.34
N PRO A 32 -26.67 23.54 15.35
CA PRO A 32 -27.36 22.24 15.29
C PRO A 32 -27.12 21.47 13.98
N HIS A 33 -26.68 22.16 12.94
CA HIS A 33 -26.35 21.59 11.63
C HIS A 33 -24.87 21.22 11.47
N SER A 34 -24.07 21.25 12.55
CA SER A 34 -22.69 20.74 12.54
C SER A 34 -22.66 19.29 12.07
N ARG A 35 -21.85 18.99 11.05
CA ARG A 35 -21.62 17.62 10.58
C ARG A 35 -20.79 16.82 11.58
N THR A 36 -19.87 17.49 12.27
CA THR A 36 -19.05 16.95 13.36
C THR A 36 -19.91 16.77 14.62
N PRO A 37 -20.04 15.53 15.16
CA PRO A 37 -20.80 15.30 16.37
C PRO A 37 -20.19 16.00 17.59
N ILE A 38 -21.04 16.70 18.35
CA ILE A 38 -20.66 17.38 19.59
C ILE A 38 -21.11 16.52 20.77
N LEU A 39 -20.14 15.98 21.49
CA LEU A 39 -20.36 15.05 22.61
C LEU A 39 -20.69 15.79 23.91
N ALA A 40 -20.05 16.94 24.14
CA ALA A 40 -20.30 17.78 25.31
C ALA A 40 -20.05 19.26 25.01
N TYR A 41 -20.74 20.13 25.75
CA TYR A 41 -20.59 21.58 25.70
C TYR A 41 -20.76 22.17 27.09
N THR A 42 -19.85 23.06 27.49
CA THR A 42 -19.93 23.82 28.73
C THR A 42 -19.71 25.31 28.44
N LEU A 43 -20.48 26.17 29.11
CA LEU A 43 -20.32 27.62 29.09
C LEU A 43 -20.21 28.13 30.53
N LYS A 44 -19.08 28.75 30.86
CA LYS A 44 -18.83 29.41 32.14
C LYS A 44 -18.62 30.90 31.91
N ILE A 45 -19.33 31.72 32.67
CA ILE A 45 -19.33 33.18 32.55
C ILE A 45 -18.97 33.81 33.89
N THR A 46 -18.09 34.80 33.84
CA THR A 46 -17.76 35.69 34.96
C THR A 46 -18.22 37.10 34.59
N PRO A 47 -18.92 37.85 35.46
CA PRO A 47 -19.26 37.52 36.85
C PRO A 47 -20.33 36.42 36.99
N GLU A 48 -20.24 35.64 38.08
CA GLU A 48 -21.14 34.48 38.33
C GLU A 48 -22.61 34.90 38.48
N THR A 49 -22.86 36.10 39.03
CA THR A 49 -24.21 36.67 39.16
C THR A 49 -24.64 37.30 37.83
N HIS A 50 -25.38 36.56 37.01
CA HIS A 50 -25.98 37.05 35.77
C HIS A 50 -27.29 36.31 35.45
N PHE A 51 -28.11 36.90 34.59
CA PHE A 51 -29.24 36.21 33.98
C PHE A 51 -28.85 35.70 32.59
N ILE A 52 -29.13 34.43 32.31
CA ILE A 52 -28.89 33.80 31.00
C ILE A 52 -30.20 33.29 30.40
N ASN A 53 -30.44 33.59 29.12
CA ASN A 53 -31.54 33.05 28.35
C ASN A 53 -31.05 32.49 27.02
N TRP A 54 -31.27 31.20 26.79
CA TRP A 54 -30.91 30.53 25.54
C TRP A 54 -32.01 30.65 24.50
N GLN A 55 -31.64 31.06 23.29
CA GLN A 55 -32.55 31.27 22.16
C GLN A 55 -31.93 30.77 20.85
N GLN A 56 -32.76 30.74 19.80
CA GLN A 56 -32.29 30.64 18.42
C GLN A 56 -32.59 31.94 17.68
N ASP A 57 -31.65 32.38 16.84
CA ASP A 57 -31.88 33.49 15.92
C ASP A 57 -32.78 33.04 14.73
N PRO A 58 -33.25 33.97 13.87
CA PRO A 58 -34.05 33.61 12.69
C PRO A 58 -33.35 32.67 11.69
N PHE A 59 -32.04 32.47 11.81
CA PHE A 59 -31.23 31.60 10.95
C PHE A 59 -30.97 30.23 11.59
N GLY A 60 -31.48 29.99 12.81
CA GLY A 60 -31.36 28.74 13.55
C GLY A 60 -30.08 28.60 14.38
N ASN A 61 -29.28 29.65 14.54
CA ASN A 61 -28.06 29.63 15.35
C ASN A 61 -28.39 29.74 16.83
N TYR A 62 -27.65 29.04 17.69
CA TYR A 62 -27.81 29.16 19.14
C TYR A 62 -27.18 30.46 19.66
N LEU A 63 -27.91 31.17 20.52
CA LEU A 63 -27.40 32.36 21.19
C LEU A 63 -27.78 32.37 22.68
N ALA A 64 -26.82 32.69 23.53
CA ALA A 64 -27.02 32.98 24.93
C ALA A 64 -27.14 34.49 25.12
N ARG A 65 -28.30 34.96 25.57
CA ARG A 65 -28.53 36.36 25.94
C ARG A 65 -28.27 36.55 27.43
N LEU A 66 -27.36 37.46 27.75
CA LEU A 66 -26.90 37.73 29.10
C LEU A 66 -27.29 39.12 29.56
N VAL A 67 -27.71 39.24 30.81
CA VAL A 67 -27.94 40.52 31.48
C VAL A 67 -27.25 40.48 32.84
N PHE A 68 -26.48 41.51 33.13
CA PHE A 68 -25.69 41.61 34.35
C PHE A 68 -26.32 42.64 35.30
N PRO A 69 -26.68 42.25 36.54
CA PRO A 69 -27.29 43.17 37.49
C PRO A 69 -26.28 44.08 38.20
N GLU A 70 -25.00 43.70 38.24
CA GLU A 70 -23.96 44.37 39.02
C GLU A 70 -22.80 44.84 38.15
N ALA A 71 -22.16 45.95 38.56
CA ALA A 71 -20.96 46.44 37.90
C ALA A 71 -19.75 45.57 38.23
N THR A 72 -18.96 45.20 37.21
CA THR A 72 -17.83 44.27 37.33
C THR A 72 -16.52 44.91 36.86
N ARG A 73 -15.38 44.36 37.30
CA ARG A 73 -14.05 44.68 36.77
C ARG A 73 -13.58 43.69 35.71
N GLU A 74 -14.28 42.59 35.55
CA GLU A 74 -13.90 41.53 34.62
C GLU A 74 -15.17 40.93 34.00
N PHE A 75 -15.13 40.73 32.69
CA PHE A 75 -16.07 39.89 31.97
C PHE A 75 -15.29 38.76 31.30
N SER A 76 -15.58 37.51 31.66
CA SER A 76 -14.93 36.34 31.07
C SER A 76 -15.94 35.36 30.51
N VAL A 77 -15.62 34.79 29.35
CA VAL A 77 -16.37 33.72 28.69
C VAL A 77 -15.41 32.55 28.49
N ASP A 78 -15.70 31.42 29.14
CA ASP A 78 -14.93 30.18 29.04
C ASP A 78 -15.87 29.09 28.49
N VAL A 79 -15.53 28.56 27.33
CA VAL A 79 -16.31 27.55 26.61
C VAL A 79 -15.45 26.32 26.42
N GLU A 80 -16.01 25.16 26.73
CA GLU A 80 -15.41 23.86 26.47
C GLU A 80 -16.32 23.04 25.56
N VAL A 81 -15.77 22.49 24.48
CA VAL A 81 -16.47 21.64 23.51
C VAL A 81 -15.72 20.33 23.39
N ILE A 82 -16.41 19.21 23.60
CA ILE A 82 -15.89 17.89 23.21
C ILE A 82 -16.49 17.51 21.87
N ALA A 83 -15.65 17.41 20.84
CA ALA A 83 -16.06 17.09 19.48
C ALA A 83 -15.47 15.74 19.03
N ASP A 84 -16.24 15.02 18.24
CA ASP A 84 -15.84 13.75 17.62
C ASP A 84 -15.42 14.01 16.16
N LEU A 85 -14.11 14.15 15.91
CA LEU A 85 -13.55 14.39 14.59
C LEU A 85 -13.49 13.07 13.80
N THR A 86 -14.66 12.63 13.34
CA THR A 86 -14.77 11.58 12.33
C THR A 86 -14.54 12.19 10.96
N VAL A 87 -13.65 11.61 10.14
CA VAL A 87 -13.35 12.08 8.78
C VAL A 87 -14.63 12.24 7.98
N ILE A 88 -14.79 13.40 7.34
CA ILE A 88 -15.96 13.72 6.53
C ILE A 88 -15.53 13.88 5.07
N ASN A 89 -16.12 13.11 4.16
CA ASN A 89 -15.98 13.38 2.74
C ASN A 89 -16.77 14.67 2.40
N PRO A 90 -16.09 15.74 1.95
CA PRO A 90 -16.76 17.01 1.67
C PRO A 90 -17.65 16.95 0.43
N PHE A 91 -17.52 15.93 -0.43
CA PHE A 91 -18.33 15.74 -1.65
C PHE A 91 -19.46 14.72 -1.48
N ASP A 92 -19.66 14.20 -0.26
CA ASP A 92 -20.65 13.18 0.04
C ASP A 92 -22.06 13.76 0.17
N TYR A 93 -22.68 14.07 -0.97
CA TYR A 93 -24.05 14.56 -1.10
C TYR A 93 -24.58 14.31 -2.51
N PHE A 94 -25.91 14.37 -2.67
CA PHE A 94 -26.56 14.32 -3.98
C PHE A 94 -26.91 15.73 -4.45
N VAL A 95 -26.72 16.02 -5.73
CA VAL A 95 -27.18 17.25 -6.36
C VAL A 95 -28.38 16.91 -7.23
N GLU A 96 -29.41 17.76 -7.23
CA GLU A 96 -30.54 17.61 -8.16
C GLU A 96 -30.07 17.78 -9.62
N GLU A 97 -30.72 17.10 -10.56
CA GLU A 97 -30.38 17.15 -12.00
C GLU A 97 -30.34 18.60 -12.55
N SER A 98 -31.20 19.47 -12.01
CA SER A 98 -31.26 20.90 -12.38
C SER A 98 -30.00 21.69 -12.02
N ALA A 99 -29.22 21.24 -11.03
CA ALA A 99 -28.06 21.92 -10.48
C ALA A 99 -26.75 21.12 -10.64
N GLU A 100 -26.76 19.98 -11.33
CA GLU A 100 -25.57 19.15 -11.58
C GLU A 100 -24.48 19.93 -12.33
N HIS A 101 -24.89 20.84 -13.22
CA HIS A 101 -23.98 21.68 -14.01
C HIS A 101 -24.25 23.17 -13.76
N TYR A 102 -23.18 23.94 -13.57
CA TYR A 102 -23.24 25.41 -13.55
C TYR A 102 -23.12 25.95 -14.99
N PRO A 103 -23.84 27.03 -15.38
CA PRO A 103 -24.83 27.78 -14.59
C PRO A 103 -26.20 27.11 -14.53
N PHE A 104 -26.90 27.30 -13.40
CA PHE A 104 -28.29 26.86 -13.19
C PHE A 104 -29.11 27.95 -12.50
N ASP A 105 -30.45 27.80 -12.51
CA ASP A 105 -31.39 28.66 -11.79
C ASP A 105 -32.09 27.88 -10.68
N TYR A 106 -32.31 28.52 -9.53
CA TYR A 106 -33.17 27.97 -8.46
C TYR A 106 -34.63 27.95 -8.88
N ASP A 107 -35.37 26.92 -8.45
CA ASP A 107 -36.83 26.94 -8.48
C ASP A 107 -37.40 28.21 -7.83
N ALA A 108 -38.51 28.73 -8.35
CA ALA A 108 -39.05 30.01 -7.93
C ALA A 108 -39.45 30.06 -6.44
N ALA A 109 -39.97 28.96 -5.89
CA ALA A 109 -40.32 28.89 -4.47
C ALA A 109 -39.06 28.89 -3.59
N LEU A 110 -38.09 28.06 -3.95
CA LEU A 110 -36.80 27.98 -3.25
C LEU A 110 -36.01 29.30 -3.34
N LYS A 111 -35.99 29.95 -4.51
CA LYS A 111 -35.32 31.25 -4.71
C LYS A 111 -35.87 32.33 -3.79
N ARG A 112 -37.19 32.32 -3.56
CA ARG A 112 -37.86 33.25 -2.62
C ARG A 112 -37.44 32.98 -1.17
N GLU A 113 -37.26 31.73 -0.79
CA GLU A 113 -36.77 31.35 0.55
C GLU A 113 -35.29 31.71 0.73
N LEU A 114 -34.50 31.63 -0.35
CA LEU A 114 -33.07 31.96 -0.37
C LEU A 114 -32.77 33.46 -0.56
N THR A 115 -33.78 34.33 -0.65
CA THR A 115 -33.60 35.75 -0.99
C THR A 115 -32.56 36.48 -0.12
N PRO A 116 -32.53 36.34 1.23
CA PRO A 116 -31.50 36.99 2.06
C PRO A 116 -30.06 36.57 1.70
N TYR A 117 -29.90 35.36 1.16
CA TYR A 117 -28.60 34.77 0.82
C TYR A 117 -28.19 35.05 -0.63
N LEU A 118 -29.04 35.74 -1.41
CA LEU A 118 -28.79 36.19 -2.77
C LEU A 118 -28.54 37.71 -2.85
N GLU A 119 -28.64 38.43 -1.73
CA GLU A 119 -28.49 39.88 -1.68
C GLU A 119 -27.03 40.31 -1.91
N THR A 120 -26.80 41.04 -2.99
CA THR A 120 -25.48 41.52 -3.40
C THR A 120 -25.19 42.92 -2.88
N GLU A 121 -23.95 43.15 -2.45
CA GLU A 121 -23.41 44.50 -2.31
C GLU A 121 -23.02 45.04 -3.70
N PRO A 122 -23.09 46.37 -3.92
CA PRO A 122 -22.65 46.97 -5.19
C PRO A 122 -21.22 46.54 -5.54
N ALA A 123 -21.03 45.95 -6.72
CA ALA A 123 -19.71 45.56 -7.19
C ALA A 123 -18.91 46.80 -7.63
N GLY A 124 -17.76 47.03 -6.98
CA GLY A 124 -16.79 48.00 -7.43
C GLY A 124 -16.01 47.53 -8.67
N PRO A 125 -15.14 48.40 -9.24
CA PRO A 125 -14.36 48.07 -10.43
C PRO A 125 -13.53 46.79 -10.31
N LEU A 126 -12.92 46.52 -9.16
CA LEU A 126 -12.08 45.34 -8.96
C LEU A 126 -12.91 44.07 -8.87
N LEU A 127 -14.00 44.07 -8.09
CA LEU A 127 -14.90 42.92 -8.03
C LEU A 127 -15.53 42.63 -9.39
N GLN A 128 -15.92 43.67 -10.13
CA GLN A 128 -16.47 43.51 -11.48
C GLN A 128 -15.44 42.90 -12.44
N ALA A 129 -14.18 43.36 -12.40
CA ALA A 129 -13.10 42.79 -13.21
C ALA A 129 -12.83 41.32 -12.85
N TRP A 130 -12.83 40.99 -11.56
CA TRP A 130 -12.64 39.63 -11.08
C TRP A 130 -13.75 38.69 -11.60
N LEU A 131 -15.02 39.11 -11.48
CA LEU A 131 -16.21 38.38 -11.94
C LEU A 131 -16.24 38.15 -13.46
N VAL A 132 -15.77 39.12 -14.26
CA VAL A 132 -15.70 38.99 -15.73
C VAL A 132 -14.70 37.92 -16.15
N ALA A 133 -13.63 37.75 -15.38
CA ALA A 133 -12.60 36.75 -15.66
C ALA A 133 -13.00 35.32 -15.22
N VAL A 134 -14.18 35.10 -14.63
CA VAL A 134 -14.67 33.76 -14.26
C VAL A 134 -15.31 33.10 -15.49
N PRO A 135 -14.83 31.93 -15.96
CA PRO A 135 -15.45 31.20 -17.06
C PRO A 135 -16.91 30.83 -16.74
N ARG A 136 -17.82 31.06 -17.70
CA ARG A 136 -19.26 30.74 -17.58
C ARG A 136 -19.64 29.51 -18.42
N GLU A 137 -18.66 28.66 -18.73
CA GLU A 137 -18.87 27.43 -19.50
C GLU A 137 -19.65 26.40 -18.68
N ARG A 138 -20.39 25.53 -19.38
CA ARG A 138 -21.16 24.47 -18.73
C ARG A 138 -20.21 23.40 -18.19
N VAL A 139 -20.03 23.36 -16.88
CA VAL A 139 -19.18 22.39 -16.18
C VAL A 139 -19.91 21.82 -14.97
N HIS A 140 -19.47 20.66 -14.48
CA HIS A 140 -20.02 20.07 -13.26
C HIS A 140 -19.89 21.04 -12.08
N SER A 141 -20.95 21.25 -11.32
CA SER A 141 -21.03 22.29 -10.27
C SER A 141 -19.94 22.14 -9.21
N ASN A 142 -19.58 20.91 -8.81
CA ASN A 142 -18.47 20.68 -7.88
C ASN A 142 -17.12 21.16 -8.44
N ASN A 143 -16.83 20.89 -9.73
CA ASN A 143 -15.58 21.31 -10.36
C ASN A 143 -15.50 22.84 -10.47
N PHE A 144 -16.63 23.48 -10.75
CA PHE A 144 -16.73 24.94 -10.77
C PHE A 144 -16.41 25.55 -9.39
N LEU A 145 -17.03 25.03 -8.34
CA LEU A 145 -16.82 25.49 -6.97
C LEU A 145 -15.37 25.29 -6.49
N VAL A 146 -14.77 24.14 -6.79
CA VAL A 146 -13.35 23.85 -6.48
C VAL A 146 -12.44 24.86 -7.18
N ALA A 147 -12.62 25.04 -8.49
CA ALA A 147 -11.79 25.96 -9.27
C ALA A 147 -11.94 27.43 -8.80
N LEU A 148 -13.16 27.85 -8.47
CA LEU A 148 -13.45 29.19 -7.96
C LEU A 148 -12.78 29.46 -6.62
N ASN A 149 -12.88 28.50 -5.69
CA ASN A 149 -12.31 28.60 -4.35
C ASN A 149 -10.77 28.63 -4.39
N GLN A 150 -10.15 27.74 -5.16
CA GLN A 150 -8.70 27.68 -5.32
C GLN A 150 -8.14 28.95 -6.00
N ARG A 151 -8.85 29.49 -6.99
CA ARG A 151 -8.45 30.75 -7.62
C ARG A 151 -8.45 31.89 -6.61
N LEU A 152 -9.53 32.05 -5.84
CA LEU A 152 -9.61 33.13 -4.85
C LEU A 152 -8.51 33.00 -3.78
N GLN A 153 -8.21 31.77 -3.35
CA GLN A 153 -7.12 31.49 -2.43
C GLN A 153 -5.75 31.88 -3.01
N GLY A 154 -5.53 31.64 -4.31
CA GLY A 154 -4.30 32.05 -5.01
C GLY A 154 -4.19 33.57 -5.21
N ASP A 155 -5.32 34.28 -5.28
CA ASP A 155 -5.39 35.72 -5.53
C ASP A 155 -5.22 36.58 -4.25
N ILE A 156 -5.55 36.04 -3.07
CA ILE A 156 -5.58 36.79 -1.79
C ILE A 156 -4.60 36.20 -0.78
N ALA A 157 -3.59 36.99 -0.39
CA ALA A 157 -2.67 36.60 0.68
C ALA A 157 -3.35 36.63 2.07
N TYR A 158 -2.94 35.73 2.96
CA TYR A 158 -3.50 35.62 4.31
C TYR A 158 -2.72 36.45 5.35
N THR A 159 -3.44 37.15 6.23
CA THR A 159 -2.87 37.83 7.40
C THR A 159 -3.81 37.80 8.61
N VAL A 160 -3.26 37.79 9.82
CA VAL A 160 -4.02 37.90 11.07
C VAL A 160 -4.25 39.37 11.40
N ARG A 161 -5.50 39.73 11.73
CA ARG A 161 -5.91 41.12 11.97
C ARG A 161 -6.62 41.28 13.29
N MET A 162 -6.23 42.29 14.05
CA MET A 162 -6.84 42.64 15.34
C MET A 162 -7.90 43.74 15.22
N GLU A 163 -7.99 44.44 14.07
CA GLU A 163 -9.00 45.49 13.92
C GLU A 163 -10.42 44.89 13.92
N PRO A 164 -11.43 45.58 14.46
CA PRO A 164 -12.81 45.12 14.39
C PRO A 164 -13.38 45.25 12.96
N GLY A 165 -14.36 44.41 12.63
CA GLY A 165 -15.08 44.45 11.35
C GLY A 165 -14.46 43.61 10.23
N VAL A 166 -15.17 43.54 9.10
CA VAL A 166 -14.78 42.79 7.89
C VAL A 166 -14.48 43.79 6.77
N GLN A 167 -13.42 43.56 5.99
CA GLN A 167 -13.13 44.38 4.80
C GLN A 167 -14.24 44.25 3.77
N THR A 168 -14.47 45.33 3.03
CA THR A 168 -15.34 45.23 1.85
C THR A 168 -14.68 44.34 0.77
N PRO A 169 -15.46 43.72 -0.13
CA PRO A 169 -14.90 42.98 -1.26
C PRO A 169 -13.88 43.78 -2.08
N GLU A 170 -14.16 45.06 -2.30
CA GLU A 170 -13.28 45.96 -3.06
C GLU A 170 -11.96 46.23 -2.32
N GLU A 171 -12.00 46.48 -1.01
CA GLU A 171 -10.79 46.65 -0.19
C GLU A 171 -9.93 45.39 -0.15
N THR A 172 -10.56 44.22 -0.07
CA THR A 172 -9.85 42.93 -0.01
C THR A 172 -9.10 42.67 -1.33
N LEU A 173 -9.75 42.95 -2.46
CA LEU A 173 -9.14 42.82 -3.79
C LEU A 173 -8.06 43.88 -4.05
N ASP A 174 -8.26 45.13 -3.60
CA ASP A 174 -7.27 46.21 -3.76
C ASP A 174 -5.97 45.89 -3.00
N LYS A 175 -6.09 45.39 -1.77
CA LYS A 175 -4.95 45.00 -0.94
C LYS A 175 -4.34 43.67 -1.34
N ALA A 176 -5.10 42.80 -2.01
CA ALA A 176 -4.80 41.38 -2.21
C ALA A 176 -4.35 40.68 -0.90
N LEU A 177 -4.91 41.10 0.24
CA LEU A 177 -4.48 40.70 1.58
C LEU A 177 -5.66 40.77 2.56
N GLY A 178 -5.99 39.65 3.21
CA GLY A 178 -7.13 39.55 4.11
C GLY A 178 -6.96 38.52 5.22
N SER A 179 -7.79 38.66 6.26
CA SER A 179 -8.01 37.62 7.27
C SER A 179 -9.09 36.63 6.82
N CYS A 180 -9.30 35.53 7.54
CA CYS A 180 -10.30 34.50 7.15
C CYS A 180 -11.71 35.08 6.93
N ARG A 181 -12.14 36.00 7.79
CA ARG A 181 -13.42 36.73 7.64
C ARG A 181 -13.49 37.60 6.39
N ASP A 182 -12.37 38.16 5.94
CA ASP A 182 -12.33 39.05 4.77
C ASP A 182 -12.49 38.20 3.49
N SER A 183 -11.72 37.12 3.37
CA SER A 183 -11.81 36.18 2.23
C SER A 183 -13.16 35.46 2.18
N ALA A 184 -13.71 35.04 3.32
CA ALA A 184 -15.03 34.42 3.39
C ALA A 184 -16.15 35.37 2.93
N TRP A 185 -16.08 36.65 3.30
CA TRP A 185 -17.08 37.62 2.85
C TRP A 185 -16.95 37.93 1.35
N LEU A 186 -15.72 38.06 0.84
CA LEU A 186 -15.46 38.23 -0.58
C LEU A 186 -16.02 37.05 -1.39
N LEU A 187 -15.80 35.80 -0.96
CA LEU A 187 -16.34 34.63 -1.64
C LEU A 187 -17.88 34.58 -1.59
N VAL A 188 -18.51 34.96 -0.46
CA VAL A 188 -19.98 35.09 -0.39
C VAL A 188 -20.49 36.05 -1.46
N GLN A 189 -19.89 37.25 -1.56
CA GLN A 189 -20.32 38.25 -2.55
C GLN A 189 -20.06 37.80 -3.98
N ILE A 190 -18.93 37.15 -4.26
CA ILE A 190 -18.63 36.54 -5.57
C ILE A 190 -19.73 35.54 -5.96
N LEU A 191 -20.06 34.59 -5.08
CA LEU A 191 -21.08 33.57 -5.35
C LEU A 191 -22.45 34.18 -5.60
N ARG A 192 -22.84 35.21 -4.83
CA ARG A 192 -24.11 35.93 -5.02
C ARG A 192 -24.17 36.64 -6.36
N HIS A 193 -23.11 37.30 -6.79
CA HIS A 193 -23.01 37.91 -8.13
C HIS A 193 -22.99 36.88 -9.27
N LEU A 194 -22.57 35.64 -8.99
CA LEU A 194 -22.65 34.50 -9.90
C LEU A 194 -24.03 33.81 -9.91
N GLY A 195 -24.98 34.29 -9.11
CA GLY A 195 -26.35 33.79 -9.03
C GLY A 195 -26.54 32.65 -8.03
N LEU A 196 -25.56 32.37 -7.17
CA LEU A 196 -25.60 31.29 -6.18
C LEU A 196 -25.88 31.84 -4.78
N ALA A 197 -26.81 31.22 -4.05
CA ALA A 197 -27.12 31.61 -2.68
C ALA A 197 -25.96 31.23 -1.75
N ALA A 198 -25.43 32.22 -1.03
CA ALA A 198 -24.27 32.02 -0.16
C ALA A 198 -24.43 32.72 1.19
N ARG A 199 -23.84 32.12 2.24
CA ARG A 199 -23.87 32.64 3.61
C ARG A 199 -22.49 32.65 4.25
N PHE A 200 -22.31 33.58 5.19
CA PHE A 200 -21.09 33.72 5.98
C PHE A 200 -21.20 32.82 7.21
N VAL A 201 -20.15 32.06 7.50
CA VAL A 201 -20.11 31.15 8.66
C VAL A 201 -18.96 31.55 9.56
N SER A 202 -19.24 31.67 10.86
CA SER A 202 -18.24 31.79 11.92
C SER A 202 -18.28 30.53 12.77
N GLY A 203 -17.11 29.98 13.06
CA GLY A 203 -16.99 28.72 13.79
C GLY A 203 -15.62 28.46 14.39
N TYR A 204 -15.41 27.26 14.89
CA TYR A 204 -14.08 26.76 15.20
C TYR A 204 -13.49 26.07 13.97
N LEU A 205 -12.21 26.33 13.70
CA LEU A 205 -11.40 25.47 12.86
C LEU A 205 -10.47 24.69 13.79
N VAL A 206 -10.55 23.37 13.73
CA VAL A 206 -9.59 22.47 14.36
C VAL A 206 -8.72 21.89 13.26
N GLN A 207 -7.41 22.06 13.39
CA GLN A 207 -6.43 21.41 12.52
C GLN A 207 -5.47 20.62 13.39
N LEU A 208 -5.53 19.31 13.21
CA LEU A 208 -4.64 18.38 13.88
C LEU A 208 -3.39 18.19 13.03
N THR A 209 -2.25 18.04 13.68
CA THR A 209 -1.01 17.62 13.02
C THR A 209 -1.23 16.27 12.37
N ALA A 210 -0.98 16.19 11.06
CA ALA A 210 -1.01 14.95 10.31
C ALA A 210 0.09 14.01 10.82
N ASP A 211 -0.21 12.72 10.92
CA ASP A 211 0.78 11.72 11.35
C ASP A 211 1.95 11.60 10.38
N GLU A 212 1.63 11.68 9.10
CA GLU A 212 2.59 11.64 8.01
C GLU A 212 2.58 12.94 7.24
N LYS A 213 3.78 13.42 6.90
CA LYS A 213 3.93 14.60 6.06
C LYS A 213 3.53 14.27 4.63
N SER A 214 2.67 15.10 4.06
CA SER A 214 2.30 14.96 2.64
C SER A 214 3.54 14.96 1.74
N LEU A 215 3.51 14.12 0.69
CA LEU A 215 4.51 14.15 -0.39
C LEU A 215 4.32 15.39 -1.27
N ASP A 216 3.07 15.81 -1.46
CA ASP A 216 2.68 16.94 -2.31
C ASP A 216 1.94 18.01 -1.48
N GLY A 217 2.27 19.28 -1.69
CA GLY A 217 1.63 20.40 -1.00
C GLY A 217 2.07 20.60 0.47
N PRO A 218 1.47 21.56 1.18
CA PRO A 218 1.83 21.86 2.56
C PRO A 218 1.41 20.74 3.51
N SER A 219 2.31 20.29 4.39
CA SER A 219 2.09 19.15 5.31
C SER A 219 1.14 19.43 6.49
N GLY A 220 0.21 20.38 6.34
CA GLY A 220 -0.64 20.84 7.44
C GLY A 220 0.16 21.59 8.51
N THR A 221 -0.31 21.54 9.76
CA THR A 221 0.28 22.31 10.86
C THR A 221 1.24 21.49 11.72
N GLU A 222 2.31 22.13 12.18
CA GLU A 222 3.35 21.48 13.02
C GLU A 222 2.83 21.06 14.40
N LYS A 223 1.75 21.68 14.86
CA LYS A 223 1.08 21.37 16.12
C LYS A 223 -0.42 21.38 15.91
N ASP A 224 -1.10 20.62 16.76
CA ASP A 224 -2.54 20.72 16.91
C ASP A 224 -2.88 22.15 17.33
N PHE A 225 -3.79 22.78 16.60
CA PHE A 225 -4.29 24.07 16.98
C PHE A 225 -5.76 24.20 16.64
N THR A 226 -6.38 25.15 17.33
CA THR A 226 -7.74 25.56 17.04
C THR A 226 -7.82 27.06 17.14
N ASP A 227 -8.62 27.65 16.26
CA ASP A 227 -8.94 29.07 16.35
C ASP A 227 -10.39 29.32 15.95
N LEU A 228 -10.87 30.52 16.28
CA LEU A 228 -12.06 31.05 15.65
C LEU A 228 -11.75 31.33 14.18
N HIS A 229 -12.59 30.77 13.31
CA HIS A 229 -12.42 30.85 11.87
C HIS A 229 -13.71 31.27 11.19
N ALA A 230 -13.57 31.73 9.95
CA ALA A 230 -14.70 32.07 9.10
C ALA A 230 -14.53 31.48 7.71
N TRP A 231 -15.64 31.00 7.16
CA TRP A 231 -15.71 30.41 5.82
C TRP A 231 -17.05 30.73 5.16
N THR A 232 -17.20 30.29 3.91
CA THR A 232 -18.40 30.52 3.10
C THR A 232 -19.19 29.23 2.96
N GLU A 233 -20.51 29.29 3.02
CA GLU A 233 -21.36 28.19 2.59
C GLU A 233 -22.20 28.58 1.39
N VAL A 234 -22.30 27.68 0.41
CA VAL A 234 -23.13 27.82 -0.79
C VAL A 234 -24.28 26.82 -0.75
N TYR A 235 -25.47 27.21 -1.19
CA TYR A 235 -26.62 26.32 -1.27
C TYR A 235 -26.70 25.68 -2.67
N LEU A 236 -26.70 24.35 -2.76
CA LEU A 236 -27.02 23.62 -3.98
C LEU A 236 -28.30 22.79 -3.79
N PRO A 237 -29.27 22.82 -4.74
CA PRO A 237 -30.42 21.93 -4.73
C PRO A 237 -30.01 20.45 -4.62
N GLY A 238 -30.69 19.69 -3.77
CA GLY A 238 -30.29 18.33 -3.38
C GLY A 238 -29.26 18.28 -2.26
N ALA A 239 -28.14 19.01 -2.38
CA ALA A 239 -27.01 18.89 -1.45
C ALA A 239 -27.17 19.74 -0.18
N GLY A 240 -27.92 20.83 -0.25
CA GLY A 240 -28.07 21.80 0.83
C GLY A 240 -26.88 22.76 0.92
N TRP A 241 -26.54 23.18 2.14
CA TRP A 241 -25.42 24.10 2.41
C TRP A 241 -24.08 23.35 2.41
N ILE A 242 -23.17 23.76 1.54
CA ILE A 242 -21.84 23.18 1.38
C ILE A 242 -20.79 24.23 1.74
N GLY A 243 -19.83 23.87 2.62
CA GLY A 243 -18.79 24.79 3.07
C GLY A 243 -17.57 24.84 2.14
N LEU A 244 -17.10 26.05 1.88
CA LEU A 244 -15.87 26.39 1.16
C LEU A 244 -15.03 27.31 2.02
N ASP A 245 -13.75 26.96 2.19
CA ASP A 245 -12.79 27.77 2.91
C ASP A 245 -11.84 28.45 1.90
N PRO A 246 -12.03 29.76 1.63
CA PRO A 246 -11.20 30.50 0.69
C PRO A 246 -9.80 30.80 1.22
N THR A 247 -9.50 30.51 2.48
CA THR A 247 -8.13 30.66 3.01
C THR A 247 -7.25 29.47 2.67
N SER A 248 -7.83 28.27 2.65
CA SER A 248 -7.14 27.02 2.30
C SER A 248 -7.36 26.59 0.85
N GLY A 249 -8.41 27.10 0.19
CA GLY A 249 -8.79 26.67 -1.17
C GLY A 249 -9.49 25.30 -1.16
N LEU A 250 -9.85 24.78 0.01
CA LEU A 250 -10.47 23.47 0.20
C LEU A 250 -11.95 23.61 0.61
N PHE A 251 -12.70 22.52 0.48
CA PHE A 251 -14.04 22.43 1.06
C PHE A 251 -13.93 22.22 2.58
N ALA A 252 -14.96 22.64 3.32
CA ALA A 252 -15.02 22.46 4.76
C ALA A 252 -15.13 20.98 5.13
N GLY A 253 -14.22 20.52 6.02
CA GLY A 253 -14.14 19.15 6.50
C GLY A 253 -14.59 19.00 7.96
N GLU A 254 -14.20 17.92 8.62
CA GLU A 254 -14.56 17.62 10.01
C GLU A 254 -14.02 18.63 11.03
N GLY A 255 -12.92 19.31 10.70
CA GLY A 255 -12.34 20.37 11.52
C GLY A 255 -13.14 21.67 11.54
N HIS A 256 -14.07 21.87 10.60
CA HIS A 256 -14.89 23.08 10.49
C HIS A 256 -16.19 22.92 11.29
N ILE A 257 -16.21 23.42 12.54
CA ILE A 257 -17.36 23.31 13.44
C ILE A 257 -18.13 24.64 13.43
N PRO A 258 -19.27 24.73 12.72
CA PRO A 258 -20.02 25.98 12.62
C PRO A 258 -20.60 26.37 13.98
N LEU A 259 -20.50 27.65 14.33
CA LEU A 259 -21.13 28.23 15.51
C LEU A 259 -22.34 29.10 15.10
N ALA A 260 -22.15 29.96 14.11
CA ALA A 260 -23.19 30.80 13.54
C ALA A 260 -23.05 30.92 12.02
N ALA A 261 -24.12 30.69 11.28
CA ALA A 261 -24.21 30.88 9.83
C ALA A 261 -25.29 31.92 9.50
N THR A 262 -24.91 33.00 8.81
CA THR A 262 -25.78 34.16 8.59
C THR A 262 -25.61 34.76 7.19
N PRO A 263 -26.63 35.47 6.66
CA PRO A 263 -26.49 36.19 5.39
C PRO A 263 -25.53 37.38 5.47
N GLN A 264 -25.30 37.94 6.66
CA GLN A 264 -24.38 39.07 6.86
C GLN A 264 -23.39 38.80 8.01
N PRO A 265 -22.12 39.23 7.89
CA PRO A 265 -21.10 38.94 8.91
C PRO A 265 -21.38 39.58 10.27
N SER A 266 -22.03 40.74 10.29
CA SER A 266 -22.41 41.46 11.51
C SER A 266 -23.27 40.62 12.47
N SER A 267 -24.12 39.75 11.93
CA SER A 267 -24.98 38.86 12.70
C SER A 267 -24.28 37.59 13.22
N ALA A 268 -23.05 37.32 12.76
CA ALA A 268 -22.26 36.14 13.14
C ALA A 268 -21.19 36.44 14.20
N ALA A 269 -21.18 37.65 14.78
CA ALA A 269 -20.20 38.02 15.81
C ALA A 269 -20.26 37.04 17.01
N PRO A 270 -19.12 36.42 17.40
CA PRO A 270 -19.09 35.43 18.48
C PRO A 270 -19.55 35.96 19.84
N ILE A 271 -19.17 37.19 20.17
CA ILE A 271 -19.59 37.93 21.36
C ILE A 271 -19.97 39.35 20.93
N GLU A 272 -21.15 39.79 21.34
CA GLU A 272 -21.70 41.11 21.02
C GLU A 272 -22.29 41.72 22.30
N GLY A 273 -22.03 42.99 22.59
CA GLY A 273 -22.56 43.65 23.78
C GLY A 273 -22.09 45.09 23.93
N MET A 274 -22.59 45.75 24.96
CA MET A 274 -22.27 47.14 25.27
C MET A 274 -21.71 47.26 26.69
N THR A 275 -20.75 48.15 26.88
CA THR A 275 -20.20 48.51 28.19
C THR A 275 -20.21 50.02 28.37
N ASP A 276 -20.10 50.49 29.61
CA ASP A 276 -19.74 51.89 29.86
C ASP A 276 -18.40 52.23 29.19
N PRO A 277 -18.15 53.50 28.80
CA PRO A 277 -16.85 53.92 28.29
C PRO A 277 -15.73 53.60 29.29
N CYS A 278 -14.77 52.77 28.92
CA CYS A 278 -13.67 52.32 29.77
C CYS A 278 -12.46 51.91 28.93
N GLU A 279 -11.31 51.80 29.60
CA GLU A 279 -10.14 51.14 29.03
C GLU A 279 -10.24 49.64 29.31
N VAL A 280 -10.01 48.82 28.29
CA VAL A 280 -10.13 47.36 28.36
C VAL A 280 -8.83 46.69 27.96
N GLU A 281 -8.34 45.82 28.83
CA GLU A 281 -7.30 44.84 28.49
C GLU A 281 -8.00 43.56 28.02
N PHE A 282 -7.71 43.17 26.78
CA PHE A 282 -8.32 42.03 26.12
C PHE A 282 -7.33 40.87 26.03
N ALA A 283 -7.74 39.70 26.54
CA ALA A 283 -7.01 38.46 26.39
C ALA A 283 -7.92 37.38 25.81
N PHE A 284 -7.40 36.59 24.88
CA PHE A 284 -8.09 35.41 24.38
C PHE A 284 -7.13 34.23 24.27
N SER A 285 -7.67 33.02 24.41
CA SER A 285 -6.93 31.77 24.30
C SER A 285 -7.81 30.68 23.71
N ASN A 286 -7.34 30.05 22.65
CA ASN A 286 -7.96 28.89 22.03
C ASN A 286 -6.97 27.73 22.09
N THR A 287 -7.39 26.63 22.72
CA THR A 287 -6.55 25.43 22.85
C THR A 287 -7.34 24.19 22.46
N VAL A 288 -6.67 23.25 21.81
CA VAL A 288 -7.21 21.92 21.51
C VAL A 288 -6.32 20.87 22.14
N SER A 289 -6.92 19.81 22.66
CA SER A 289 -6.21 18.63 23.13
C SER A 289 -6.93 17.37 22.67
N ARG A 290 -6.16 16.35 22.28
CA ARG A 290 -6.69 15.03 21.94
C ARG A 290 -6.96 14.29 23.25
N ILE A 291 -8.22 13.95 23.54
CA ILE A 291 -8.61 13.29 24.79
C ILE A 291 -8.81 11.78 24.62
N ARG A 292 -9.06 11.33 23.39
CA ARG A 292 -9.14 9.93 23.02
C ARG A 292 -8.76 9.75 21.57
N GLU A 293 -7.82 8.83 21.32
CA GLU A 293 -7.41 8.38 20.00
C GLU A 293 -7.51 6.86 19.98
N ASP A 294 -8.35 6.32 19.09
CA ASP A 294 -8.28 4.90 18.80
C ASP A 294 -6.94 4.61 18.07
N PRO A 295 -6.27 3.46 18.32
CA PRO A 295 -5.02 3.10 17.64
C PRO A 295 -5.19 3.14 16.12
N ARG A 296 -4.33 3.90 15.43
CA ARG A 296 -4.40 4.07 13.98
C ARG A 296 -3.14 3.58 13.29
N VAL A 297 -3.31 3.07 12.09
CA VAL A 297 -2.24 2.50 11.25
C VAL A 297 -1.14 3.50 10.90
N THR A 298 -1.48 4.78 10.75
CA THR A 298 -0.55 5.87 10.43
C THR A 298 0.34 6.29 11.61
N LEU A 299 -0.09 6.03 12.85
CA LEU A 299 0.70 6.26 14.06
C LEU A 299 0.39 5.13 15.07
N PRO A 300 0.95 3.93 14.85
CA PRO A 300 0.52 2.73 15.56
C PRO A 300 0.99 2.67 17.01
N TYR A 301 2.06 3.40 17.36
CA TYR A 301 2.71 3.34 18.67
C TYR A 301 3.10 4.73 19.14
N SER A 302 2.89 5.00 20.44
CA SER A 302 3.52 6.13 21.12
C SER A 302 5.05 5.97 21.16
N ASP A 303 5.77 7.08 21.39
CA ASP A 303 7.24 7.04 21.45
C ASP A 303 7.76 6.13 22.56
N ASN A 304 7.06 6.05 23.69
CA ASN A 304 7.42 5.17 24.81
C ASN A 304 7.21 3.69 24.46
N GLU A 305 6.09 3.34 23.82
CA GLU A 305 5.84 1.98 23.36
C GLU A 305 6.87 1.57 22.30
N TRP A 306 7.18 2.46 21.37
CA TRP A 306 8.17 2.20 20.34
C TRP A 306 9.58 2.00 20.92
N ALA A 307 9.99 2.83 21.89
CA ALA A 307 11.25 2.65 22.60
C ALA A 307 11.31 1.30 23.35
N ALA A 308 10.20 0.86 23.95
CA ALA A 308 10.12 -0.44 24.61
C ALA A 308 10.22 -1.62 23.63
N ILE A 309 9.57 -1.52 22.45
CA ILE A 309 9.69 -2.51 21.37
C ILE A 309 11.14 -2.62 20.89
N LEU A 310 11.82 -1.48 20.66
CA LEU A 310 13.22 -1.46 20.25
C LEU A 310 14.14 -2.10 21.30
N ALA A 311 13.93 -1.78 22.58
CA ALA A 311 14.68 -2.36 23.68
C ALA A 311 14.46 -3.88 23.80
N LEU A 312 13.22 -4.36 23.62
CA LEU A 312 12.92 -5.79 23.63
C LEU A 312 13.60 -6.51 22.45
N GLY A 313 13.62 -5.91 21.26
CA GLY A 313 14.31 -6.49 20.11
C GLY A 313 15.81 -6.66 20.33
N ALA A 314 16.47 -5.68 20.96
CA ALA A 314 17.87 -5.83 21.38
C ALA A 314 18.04 -6.98 22.39
N ALA A 315 17.13 -7.10 23.37
CA ALA A 315 17.19 -8.17 24.36
C ALA A 315 16.93 -9.58 23.75
N VAL A 316 16.08 -9.68 22.72
CA VAL A 316 15.88 -10.93 21.96
C VAL A 316 17.16 -11.32 21.23
N ASP A 317 17.82 -10.36 20.60
CA ASP A 317 19.10 -10.57 19.92
C ASP A 317 20.20 -11.03 20.86
N ASP A 318 20.32 -10.43 22.05
CA ASP A 318 21.26 -10.86 23.08
C ASP A 318 21.05 -12.33 23.44
N LYS A 319 19.79 -12.78 23.54
CA LYS A 319 19.47 -14.20 23.79
C LYS A 319 19.76 -15.09 22.58
N LEU A 320 19.49 -14.64 21.36
CA LEU A 320 19.81 -15.41 20.14
C LEU A 320 21.32 -15.62 20.01
N LEU A 321 22.12 -14.60 20.32
CA LEU A 321 23.59 -14.67 20.34
C LEU A 321 24.10 -15.57 21.46
N ALA A 322 23.57 -15.41 22.69
CA ALA A 322 23.97 -16.22 23.84
C ALA A 322 23.71 -17.73 23.65
N ASN A 323 22.69 -18.10 22.86
CA ASN A 323 22.31 -19.48 22.59
C ASN A 323 22.79 -20.00 21.22
N ASP A 324 23.64 -19.26 20.51
CA ASP A 324 24.22 -19.63 19.20
C ASP A 324 23.16 -20.00 18.13
N VAL A 325 22.05 -19.27 18.06
CA VAL A 325 20.96 -19.55 17.10
C VAL A 325 21.33 -19.16 15.67
N ARG A 326 22.20 -18.15 15.49
CA ARG A 326 22.69 -17.63 14.19
C ARG A 326 21.57 -17.25 13.20
N LEU A 327 20.46 -16.73 13.73
CA LEU A 327 19.27 -16.37 12.97
C LEU A 327 19.51 -15.13 12.08
N THR A 328 19.22 -15.26 10.79
CA THR A 328 19.05 -14.13 9.86
C THR A 328 17.59 -13.92 9.51
N HIS A 329 17.25 -12.69 9.12
CA HIS A 329 15.88 -12.28 8.80
C HIS A 329 15.87 -11.49 7.49
N GLY A 330 15.20 -12.03 6.47
CA GLY A 330 14.90 -11.35 5.21
C GLY A 330 13.39 -11.20 5.02
N GLY A 331 12.99 -10.67 3.87
CA GLY A 331 11.57 -10.52 3.54
C GLY A 331 11.35 -10.05 2.11
N GLU A 332 10.09 -10.01 1.73
CA GLU A 332 9.62 -9.62 0.40
C GLU A 332 8.51 -8.56 0.56
N PRO A 333 8.77 -7.36 1.13
CA PRO A 333 7.77 -6.30 1.23
C PRO A 333 7.25 -5.86 -0.15
N THR A 334 5.96 -5.60 -0.21
CA THR A 334 5.25 -5.24 -1.44
C THR A 334 4.68 -3.83 -1.38
N PHE A 335 4.65 -3.15 -2.53
CA PHE A 335 4.23 -1.76 -2.65
C PHE A 335 3.33 -1.52 -3.88
N VAL A 336 2.43 -0.56 -3.77
CA VAL A 336 1.54 -0.08 -4.86
C VAL A 336 1.70 1.43 -5.07
N SER A 337 1.31 1.95 -6.23
CA SER A 337 1.38 3.39 -6.50
C SER A 337 0.43 4.21 -5.64
N ILE A 338 0.91 5.34 -5.11
CA ILE A 338 0.09 6.33 -4.41
C ILE A 338 -0.81 7.10 -5.40
N ASP A 339 -0.37 7.26 -6.66
CA ASP A 339 -1.00 8.14 -7.64
C ASP A 339 -2.21 7.53 -8.37
N GLY A 340 -2.32 6.20 -8.36
CA GLY A 340 -3.23 5.47 -9.24
C GLY A 340 -3.53 4.07 -8.78
N MET A 341 -3.88 3.90 -7.49
CA MET A 341 -4.14 2.60 -6.86
C MET A 341 -5.18 1.74 -7.59
N GLU A 342 -6.09 2.36 -8.35
CA GLU A 342 -7.16 1.66 -9.09
C GLU A 342 -6.74 1.14 -10.46
N ALA A 343 -5.55 1.52 -10.96
CA ALA A 343 -5.12 1.08 -12.29
C ALA A 343 -4.92 -0.47 -12.30
N PRO A 344 -5.14 -1.14 -13.45
CA PRO A 344 -5.01 -2.60 -13.55
C PRO A 344 -3.63 -3.12 -13.09
N GLU A 345 -2.55 -2.38 -13.37
CA GLU A 345 -1.19 -2.73 -12.94
C GLU A 345 -1.03 -2.82 -11.41
N TRP A 346 -1.92 -2.19 -10.62
CA TRP A 346 -1.89 -2.21 -9.15
C TRP A 346 -2.97 -3.12 -8.53
N ASN A 347 -3.74 -3.84 -9.35
CA ASN A 347 -4.80 -4.74 -8.89
C ASN A 347 -4.67 -6.16 -9.45
N THR A 348 -4.43 -6.30 -10.76
CA THR A 348 -4.44 -7.60 -11.45
C THR A 348 -3.20 -7.83 -12.29
N ASP A 349 -2.67 -6.80 -12.94
CA ASP A 349 -1.68 -6.99 -14.00
C ASP A 349 -0.27 -6.99 -13.43
N ALA A 350 0.60 -7.84 -13.98
CA ALA A 350 2.01 -7.86 -13.62
C ALA A 350 2.76 -6.64 -14.16
N PHE A 351 2.34 -6.11 -15.31
CA PHE A 351 2.96 -4.97 -15.97
C PHE A 351 2.02 -3.77 -16.07
N GLY A 352 2.60 -2.62 -16.33
CA GLY A 352 1.86 -1.46 -16.79
C GLY A 352 2.80 -0.29 -17.06
N ARG A 353 2.21 0.83 -17.48
CA ARG A 353 2.94 1.98 -18.01
C ARG A 353 3.89 2.60 -16.97
N HIS A 354 3.46 2.70 -15.71
CA HIS A 354 4.20 3.43 -14.68
C HIS A 354 4.90 2.50 -13.69
N LYS A 355 4.51 1.23 -13.59
CA LYS A 355 5.13 0.27 -12.66
C LYS A 355 6.64 0.15 -12.84
N ARG A 356 7.12 0.05 -14.09
CA ARG A 356 8.57 -0.05 -14.38
C ARG A 356 9.32 1.23 -13.99
N GLU A 357 8.78 2.39 -14.34
CA GLU A 357 9.36 3.70 -13.99
C GLU A 357 9.51 3.83 -12.46
N ARG A 358 8.44 3.58 -11.71
CA ARG A 358 8.44 3.65 -10.24
C ARG A 358 9.43 2.66 -9.60
N ALA A 359 9.54 1.45 -10.15
CA ALA A 359 10.51 0.46 -9.70
C ALA A 359 11.97 0.88 -9.96
N GLU A 360 12.26 1.53 -11.09
CA GLU A 360 13.61 2.04 -11.40
C GLU A 360 14.00 3.19 -10.48
N VAL A 361 13.07 4.12 -10.21
CA VAL A 361 13.28 5.21 -9.23
C VAL A 361 13.58 4.61 -7.85
N LEU A 362 12.77 3.65 -7.39
CA LEU A 362 12.98 2.97 -6.11
C LEU A 362 14.34 2.27 -6.06
N ALA A 363 14.69 1.47 -7.08
CA ALA A 363 15.93 0.72 -7.11
C ALA A 363 17.17 1.62 -7.05
N ARG A 364 17.17 2.77 -7.74
CA ARG A 364 18.28 3.74 -7.69
C ARG A 364 18.42 4.38 -6.31
N ARG A 365 17.32 4.76 -5.68
CA ARG A 365 17.33 5.36 -4.35
C ARG A 365 17.80 4.38 -3.28
N LEU A 366 17.33 3.13 -3.35
CA LEU A 366 17.80 2.05 -2.48
C LEU A 366 19.30 1.81 -2.67
N ARG A 367 19.80 1.75 -3.92
CA ARG A 367 21.23 1.63 -4.22
C ARG A 367 22.04 2.74 -3.56
N ASP A 368 21.64 3.99 -3.76
CA ASP A 368 22.40 5.16 -3.30
C ASP A 368 22.48 5.25 -1.77
N ARG A 369 21.48 4.73 -1.06
CA ARG A 369 21.41 4.78 0.41
C ARG A 369 21.98 3.52 1.09
N LEU A 370 21.76 2.33 0.53
CA LEU A 370 22.19 1.06 1.12
C LEU A 370 23.61 0.64 0.70
N ALA A 371 23.96 0.82 -0.57
CA ALA A 371 25.18 0.27 -1.13
C ALA A 371 25.78 1.18 -2.22
N PRO A 372 26.42 2.30 -1.84
CA PRO A 372 27.19 3.12 -2.76
C PRO A 372 28.27 2.26 -3.47
N GLY A 373 28.29 2.30 -4.80
CA GLY A 373 29.19 1.45 -5.61
C GLY A 373 28.66 0.05 -5.94
N ALA A 374 27.38 -0.21 -5.66
CA ALA A 374 26.69 -1.43 -6.10
C ALA A 374 26.42 -1.43 -7.62
N LEU A 375 26.40 -2.63 -8.19
CA LEU A 375 25.97 -2.87 -9.56
C LEU A 375 24.45 -2.82 -9.66
N LEU A 376 23.92 -1.97 -10.55
CA LEU A 376 22.52 -2.00 -10.97
C LEU A 376 22.41 -2.85 -12.24
N HIS A 377 21.63 -3.93 -12.17
CA HIS A 377 21.51 -4.92 -13.24
C HIS A 377 20.04 -5.13 -13.63
N THR A 378 19.75 -5.14 -14.93
CA THR A 378 18.40 -5.46 -15.47
C THR A 378 18.36 -6.89 -15.98
N GLY A 379 17.72 -7.80 -15.24
CA GLY A 379 17.58 -9.21 -15.58
C GLY A 379 16.17 -9.61 -15.99
N GLN A 380 16.04 -10.89 -16.34
CA GLN A 380 14.74 -11.56 -16.47
C GLN A 380 14.28 -12.05 -15.09
N GLY A 381 13.03 -11.74 -14.75
CA GLY A 381 12.29 -12.25 -13.61
C GLY A 381 11.54 -13.54 -13.95
N LYS A 382 10.54 -13.87 -13.12
CA LYS A 382 9.71 -15.07 -13.28
C LYS A 382 8.95 -15.03 -14.62
N TRP A 383 8.76 -16.20 -15.24
CA TRP A 383 7.98 -16.36 -16.46
C TRP A 383 6.84 -17.34 -16.21
N TYR A 384 5.60 -16.87 -16.36
CA TYR A 384 4.41 -17.69 -16.12
C TYR A 384 3.81 -18.19 -17.43
N PRO A 385 3.21 -19.40 -17.46
CA PRO A 385 2.51 -19.91 -18.63
C PRO A 385 1.44 -18.94 -19.12
N GLY A 386 1.47 -18.61 -20.42
CA GLY A 386 0.53 -17.66 -21.05
C GLY A 386 1.07 -16.24 -21.19
N GLU A 387 2.16 -15.87 -20.49
CA GLU A 387 2.83 -14.58 -20.71
C GLU A 387 3.76 -14.65 -21.95
N PRO A 388 3.74 -13.64 -22.84
CA PRO A 388 4.54 -13.68 -24.08
C PRO A 388 6.05 -13.49 -23.84
N LEU A 389 6.43 -12.85 -22.74
CA LEU A 389 7.81 -12.58 -22.35
C LEU A 389 7.97 -12.76 -20.83
N PRO A 390 9.17 -13.12 -20.35
CA PRO A 390 9.47 -13.13 -18.93
C PRO A 390 9.35 -11.72 -18.35
N ARG A 391 9.01 -11.65 -17.06
CA ARG A 391 8.99 -10.38 -16.31
C ARG A 391 10.39 -9.78 -16.22
N TRP A 392 10.48 -8.50 -15.87
CA TRP A 392 11.77 -7.85 -15.61
C TRP A 392 12.17 -8.02 -14.14
N ALA A 393 13.47 -7.96 -13.84
CA ALA A 393 13.99 -7.94 -12.47
C ALA A 393 15.11 -6.92 -12.37
N LEU A 394 14.99 -5.98 -11.42
CA LEU A 394 16.02 -4.99 -11.14
C LEU A 394 16.86 -5.47 -9.95
N GLY A 395 18.11 -5.84 -10.20
CA GLY A 395 19.01 -6.31 -9.16
C GLY A 395 20.01 -5.25 -8.74
N ILE A 396 20.22 -5.13 -7.43
CA ILE A 396 21.27 -4.34 -6.80
C ILE A 396 22.23 -5.34 -6.15
N TYR A 397 23.50 -5.34 -6.56
CA TYR A 397 24.52 -6.27 -6.06
C TYR A 397 25.69 -5.51 -5.46
N TRP A 398 26.19 -5.93 -4.30
CA TRP A 398 27.37 -5.31 -3.66
C TRP A 398 28.20 -6.33 -2.90
N ARG A 399 29.48 -6.01 -2.65
CA ARG A 399 30.40 -6.89 -1.91
C ARG A 399 30.26 -6.67 -0.40
N LYS A 400 30.35 -7.76 0.37
CA LYS A 400 30.35 -7.72 1.84
C LYS A 400 31.58 -7.05 2.43
N ASP A 401 32.68 -7.02 1.69
CA ASP A 401 33.93 -6.38 2.10
C ASP A 401 33.94 -4.85 1.88
N GLY A 402 32.86 -4.28 1.35
CA GLY A 402 32.71 -2.84 1.12
C GLY A 402 33.44 -2.33 -0.13
N ALA A 403 34.14 -3.17 -0.89
CA ALA A 403 34.73 -2.76 -2.16
C ALA A 403 33.64 -2.56 -3.23
N PRO A 404 33.74 -1.52 -4.10
CA PRO A 404 32.74 -1.25 -5.12
C PRO A 404 32.74 -2.35 -6.20
N LEU A 405 31.55 -2.80 -6.59
CA LEU A 405 31.38 -3.57 -7.83
C LEU A 405 31.45 -2.67 -9.06
N TRP A 406 30.99 -1.43 -8.91
CA TRP A 406 30.99 -0.40 -9.94
C TRP A 406 31.51 0.92 -9.36
N GLN A 407 32.59 1.47 -9.92
CA GLN A 407 33.30 2.63 -9.36
C GLN A 407 32.69 3.98 -9.73
N ASN A 408 32.18 4.14 -10.95
CA ASN A 408 31.70 5.42 -11.48
C ASN A 408 30.18 5.38 -11.79
N PRO A 409 29.33 5.84 -10.84
CA PRO A 409 27.88 5.83 -11.01
C PRO A 409 27.36 6.60 -12.24
N ALA A 410 28.10 7.60 -12.74
CA ALA A 410 27.71 8.38 -13.91
C ALA A 410 27.73 7.55 -15.22
N LEU A 411 28.39 6.39 -15.21
CA LEU A 411 28.42 5.46 -16.33
C LEU A 411 27.24 4.47 -16.35
N LEU A 412 26.38 4.47 -15.32
CA LEU A 412 25.14 3.67 -15.31
C LEU A 412 23.97 4.48 -15.85
N ALA A 413 23.55 4.17 -17.07
CA ALA A 413 22.43 4.83 -17.74
C ALA A 413 21.07 4.49 -17.10
N GLU A 414 20.07 5.33 -17.36
CA GLU A 414 18.66 5.04 -17.12
C GLU A 414 18.03 4.34 -18.32
N ALA A 415 17.37 3.21 -18.08
CA ALA A 415 16.86 2.40 -19.16
C ALA A 415 15.73 3.15 -19.86
N GLY A 416 15.90 3.41 -21.16
CA GLY A 416 14.92 4.15 -21.96
C GLY A 416 15.14 5.67 -22.02
N HIS A 417 16.16 6.21 -21.34
CA HIS A 417 16.57 7.60 -21.52
C HIS A 417 17.38 7.76 -22.82
N ASP A 418 16.89 8.55 -23.78
CA ASP A 418 17.58 8.75 -25.06
C ASP A 418 18.84 9.61 -24.88
N ALA A 419 20.00 8.95 -24.81
CA ALA A 419 21.32 9.58 -24.77
C ALA A 419 21.95 9.72 -26.17
N GLY A 420 21.17 9.55 -27.24
CA GLY A 420 21.60 9.68 -28.63
C GLY A 420 22.61 8.62 -29.10
N ARG A 421 22.71 7.47 -28.42
CA ARG A 421 23.72 6.44 -28.74
C ARG A 421 23.34 5.60 -29.94
N SER A 422 24.35 5.33 -30.77
CA SER A 422 24.21 4.66 -32.06
C SER A 422 24.88 3.29 -32.08
N VAL A 423 24.60 2.52 -33.13
CA VAL A 423 25.28 1.23 -33.40
C VAL A 423 26.80 1.42 -33.59
N LEU A 424 27.26 2.60 -34.02
CA LEU A 424 28.69 2.91 -34.11
C LEU A 424 29.33 2.98 -32.73
N ASP A 425 28.63 3.52 -31.74
CA ASP A 425 29.10 3.57 -30.36
C ASP A 425 29.18 2.15 -29.76
N ALA A 426 28.18 1.31 -30.04
CA ALA A 426 28.21 -0.11 -29.68
C ALA A 426 29.43 -0.84 -30.28
N ARG A 427 29.81 -0.51 -31.52
CA ARG A 427 31.03 -1.03 -32.17
C ARG A 427 32.29 -0.62 -31.42
N HIS A 428 32.41 0.67 -31.08
CA HIS A 428 33.58 1.20 -30.39
C HIS A 428 33.73 0.57 -29.00
N LEU A 429 32.62 0.44 -28.27
CA LEU A 429 32.61 -0.20 -26.96
C LEU A 429 33.01 -1.68 -27.06
N ALA A 430 32.42 -2.46 -27.96
CA ALA A 430 32.72 -3.88 -28.12
C ALA A 430 34.20 -4.14 -28.52
N LYS A 431 34.79 -3.30 -29.36
CA LYS A 431 36.21 -3.41 -29.74
C LYS A 431 37.15 -3.06 -28.59
N THR A 432 36.82 -2.03 -27.82
CA THR A 432 37.60 -1.62 -26.64
C THR A 432 37.54 -2.68 -25.55
N LEU A 433 36.36 -3.28 -25.36
CA LEU A 433 36.17 -4.39 -24.44
C LEU A 433 37.03 -5.59 -24.80
N ALA A 434 37.09 -5.95 -26.09
CA ALA A 434 37.98 -7.01 -26.55
C ALA A 434 39.45 -6.72 -26.19
N GLN A 435 39.90 -5.46 -26.31
CA GLN A 435 41.26 -5.07 -25.93
C GLN A 435 41.50 -5.18 -24.42
N HIS A 436 40.57 -4.72 -23.58
CA HIS A 436 40.68 -4.84 -22.11
C HIS A 436 40.71 -6.29 -21.63
N LEU A 437 40.06 -7.20 -22.36
CA LEU A 437 40.09 -8.65 -22.08
C LEU A 437 41.32 -9.36 -22.67
N GLY A 438 42.22 -8.65 -23.37
CA GLY A 438 43.40 -9.24 -24.03
C GLY A 438 43.09 -9.99 -25.33
N LEU A 439 41.92 -9.74 -25.93
CA LEU A 439 41.41 -10.40 -27.13
C LEU A 439 41.61 -9.55 -28.40
N ALA A 440 41.62 -10.21 -29.55
CA ALA A 440 41.70 -9.52 -30.84
C ALA A 440 40.40 -8.78 -31.16
N MET A 441 40.49 -7.52 -31.58
CA MET A 441 39.34 -6.69 -31.99
C MET A 441 38.46 -7.34 -33.09
N ARG A 442 39.02 -8.27 -33.88
CA ARG A 442 38.30 -9.02 -34.93
C ARG A 442 37.24 -9.98 -34.37
N TYR A 443 37.31 -10.32 -33.07
CA TYR A 443 36.36 -11.23 -32.43
C TYR A 443 35.04 -10.54 -32.02
N ALA A 444 35.00 -9.20 -32.00
CA ALA A 444 33.75 -8.45 -31.93
C ALA A 444 33.04 -8.45 -33.29
N GLN A 445 32.06 -9.34 -33.46
CA GLN A 445 31.36 -9.56 -34.74
C GLN A 445 30.02 -8.82 -34.78
N PRO A 446 29.64 -8.20 -35.91
CA PRO A 446 28.33 -7.59 -36.06
C PRO A 446 27.24 -8.67 -36.17
N VAL A 447 26.10 -8.43 -35.52
CA VAL A 447 24.88 -9.25 -35.63
C VAL A 447 23.76 -8.48 -36.33
N TYR A 448 22.92 -9.18 -37.09
CA TYR A 448 21.89 -8.60 -37.94
C TYR A 448 20.52 -9.24 -37.68
N GLU A 449 19.43 -8.48 -37.89
CA GLU A 449 18.09 -9.06 -37.99
C GLU A 449 17.97 -9.99 -39.21
N ASP A 450 17.21 -11.08 -39.08
CA ASP A 450 16.93 -11.97 -40.21
C ASP A 450 15.76 -11.46 -41.06
N ALA A 451 16.10 -10.75 -42.13
CA ALA A 451 15.13 -10.22 -43.10
C ALA A 451 14.18 -11.26 -43.68
N LEU A 452 14.68 -12.47 -43.96
CA LEU A 452 13.90 -13.52 -44.60
C LEU A 452 12.85 -14.09 -43.64
N ALA A 453 13.20 -14.20 -42.36
CA ALA A 453 12.26 -14.61 -41.34
C ALA A 453 11.19 -13.55 -41.08
N ALA A 454 11.57 -12.26 -41.11
CA ALA A 454 10.60 -11.15 -41.01
C ALA A 454 9.60 -11.15 -42.19
N LEU A 455 10.07 -11.39 -43.41
CA LEU A 455 9.20 -11.49 -44.60
C LEU A 455 8.30 -12.74 -44.58
N LEU A 456 8.79 -13.86 -44.05
CA LEU A 456 7.98 -15.06 -43.87
C LEU A 456 6.88 -14.82 -42.83
N GLN A 457 7.22 -14.15 -41.72
CA GLN A 457 6.27 -13.79 -40.66
C GLN A 457 5.20 -12.83 -41.18
N GLU A 458 5.55 -11.89 -42.06
CA GLU A 458 4.60 -11.03 -42.77
C GLU A 458 3.66 -11.82 -43.69
N ALA A 459 4.20 -12.77 -44.46
CA ALA A 459 3.41 -13.61 -45.37
C ALA A 459 2.44 -14.58 -44.66
N GLU A 460 2.72 -14.91 -43.39
CA GLU A 460 1.86 -15.73 -42.54
C GLU A 460 0.73 -14.92 -41.86
N LEU A 461 0.72 -13.58 -42.01
CA LEU A 461 -0.34 -12.74 -41.46
C LEU A 461 -1.68 -13.00 -42.19
N PRO A 462 -2.83 -12.96 -41.47
CA PRO A 462 -4.15 -13.09 -42.08
C PRO A 462 -4.40 -12.03 -43.17
N PRO A 463 -5.13 -12.36 -44.26
CA PRO A 463 -5.33 -11.47 -45.42
C PRO A 463 -6.13 -10.19 -45.11
N ASN A 464 -6.73 -10.08 -43.93
CA ASN A 464 -7.40 -8.89 -43.42
C ASN A 464 -6.51 -7.99 -42.55
N VAL A 465 -5.20 -8.26 -42.49
CA VAL A 465 -4.20 -7.48 -41.75
C VAL A 465 -3.31 -6.74 -42.75
N ASP A 466 -3.52 -5.44 -42.94
CA ASP A 466 -2.67 -4.59 -43.77
C ASP A 466 -1.67 -3.79 -42.90
N VAL A 467 -0.42 -4.25 -42.89
CA VAL A 467 0.70 -3.67 -42.12
C VAL A 467 1.14 -2.30 -42.65
N LEU A 468 0.75 -1.92 -43.87
CA LEU A 468 1.20 -0.70 -44.57
C LEU A 468 0.14 0.41 -44.62
N SER A 469 -1.07 0.17 -44.12
CA SER A 469 -2.14 1.18 -44.06
C SER A 469 -1.95 2.15 -42.89
N GLN A 470 -2.31 3.43 -43.08
CA GLN A 470 -2.29 4.44 -41.98
C GLN A 470 -3.22 4.05 -40.82
N GLU A 471 -4.27 3.26 -41.07
CA GLU A 471 -5.19 2.75 -40.04
C GLU A 471 -4.57 1.56 -39.27
N GLY A 472 -3.74 0.72 -39.90
CA GLY A 472 -3.00 -0.38 -39.25
C GLY A 472 -1.92 0.09 -38.26
N ALA A 473 -1.39 1.31 -38.44
CA ALA A 473 -0.49 1.98 -37.49
C ALA A 473 -1.22 2.56 -36.27
N HIS A 474 -2.55 2.72 -36.34
CA HIS A 474 -3.40 3.30 -35.29
C HIS A 474 -4.41 2.33 -34.67
N ALA A 475 -4.47 1.07 -35.13
CA ALA A 475 -5.41 0.06 -34.64
C ALA A 475 -4.87 -0.75 -33.45
N ASP A 476 -5.54 -0.62 -32.30
CA ASP A 476 -5.41 -1.37 -31.05
C ASP A 476 -4.04 -1.37 -30.35
N LEU A 477 -3.99 -0.65 -29.22
CA LEU A 477 -2.86 -0.57 -28.30
C LEU A 477 -2.54 -1.92 -27.63
N ASP A 478 -3.50 -2.83 -27.51
CA ASP A 478 -3.32 -4.14 -26.85
C ASP A 478 -2.51 -5.14 -27.69
N SER A 479 -2.31 -4.89 -28.99
CA SER A 479 -1.57 -5.79 -29.89
C SER A 479 -0.49 -5.07 -30.71
N ALA A 480 0.02 -3.94 -30.19
CA ALA A 480 0.85 -2.97 -30.92
C ALA A 480 2.37 -3.27 -30.98
N SER A 481 2.93 -4.12 -30.11
CA SER A 481 4.40 -4.27 -30.02
C SER A 481 5.03 -4.96 -31.24
N LEU A 482 4.47 -6.09 -31.67
CA LEU A 482 4.97 -6.86 -32.82
C LEU A 482 4.84 -6.09 -34.14
N ARG A 483 3.77 -5.30 -34.31
CA ARG A 483 3.44 -4.58 -35.55
C ARG A 483 4.34 -3.36 -35.77
N GLY A 484 4.53 -2.54 -34.73
CA GLY A 484 5.47 -1.41 -34.76
C GLY A 484 6.93 -1.87 -34.84
N ALA A 485 7.28 -2.99 -34.19
CA ALA A 485 8.62 -3.55 -34.26
C ALA A 485 8.97 -4.08 -35.65
N LEU A 486 8.05 -4.78 -36.32
CA LEU A 486 8.27 -5.28 -37.69
C LEU A 486 8.44 -4.12 -38.69
N ALA A 487 7.59 -3.08 -38.61
CA ALA A 487 7.70 -1.89 -39.44
C ALA A 487 9.01 -1.10 -39.20
N ASN A 488 9.43 -0.94 -37.95
CA ASN A 488 10.72 -0.32 -37.60
C ASN A 488 11.94 -1.17 -38.03
N LYS A 489 11.82 -2.51 -38.02
CA LYS A 489 12.88 -3.43 -38.47
C LYS A 489 13.07 -3.40 -39.99
N LEU A 490 11.97 -3.34 -40.75
CA LEU A 490 12.02 -3.25 -42.21
C LEU A 490 12.49 -1.86 -42.69
N SER A 491 12.20 -0.79 -41.95
CA SER A 491 12.61 0.59 -42.30
C SER A 491 14.08 0.93 -42.02
N ARG A 492 14.72 0.27 -41.04
CA ARG A 492 16.16 0.47 -40.67
C ARG A 492 17.17 -0.05 -41.71
N GLY A 493 16.71 -0.79 -42.72
CA GLY A 493 17.55 -1.37 -43.77
C GLY A 493 18.26 -2.66 -43.35
N LEU A 494 18.18 -3.69 -44.20
CA LEU A 494 18.62 -5.07 -43.92
C LEU A 494 20.15 -5.28 -43.83
N ASN A 495 20.94 -4.22 -44.05
CA ASN A 495 22.41 -4.23 -43.98
C ASN A 495 22.98 -3.49 -42.76
N THR A 496 22.13 -2.93 -41.90
CA THR A 496 22.55 -2.24 -40.68
C THR A 496 22.69 -3.26 -39.55
N PRO A 497 23.86 -3.36 -38.88
CA PRO A 497 24.00 -4.21 -37.69
C PRO A 497 23.04 -3.78 -36.59
N THR A 498 22.42 -4.73 -35.89
CA THR A 498 21.62 -4.46 -34.68
C THR A 498 22.52 -4.22 -33.46
N GLY A 499 23.66 -4.91 -33.40
CA GLY A 499 24.63 -4.81 -32.33
C GLY A 499 25.89 -5.62 -32.62
N TYR A 500 26.69 -5.86 -31.58
CA TYR A 500 27.93 -6.62 -31.65
C TYR A 500 27.92 -7.75 -30.63
N VAL A 501 28.50 -8.89 -31.01
CA VAL A 501 28.69 -10.06 -30.15
C VAL A 501 30.17 -10.35 -29.98
N LEU A 502 30.56 -10.71 -28.77
CA LEU A 502 31.91 -11.14 -28.42
C LEU A 502 31.81 -12.52 -27.76
N PRO A 503 32.12 -13.61 -28.49
CA PRO A 503 32.17 -14.95 -27.91
C PRO A 503 33.25 -15.05 -26.85
N LEU A 504 32.94 -15.61 -25.69
CA LEU A 504 33.84 -15.64 -24.53
C LEU A 504 33.77 -17.00 -23.83
N ALA A 505 34.92 -17.56 -23.51
CA ALA A 505 35.05 -18.67 -22.57
C ALA A 505 36.31 -18.51 -21.71
N TRP A 506 36.36 -19.21 -20.58
CA TRP A 506 37.41 -19.05 -19.57
C TRP A 506 38.42 -20.20 -19.66
N GLN A 507 39.73 -19.89 -19.70
CA GLN A 507 40.81 -20.88 -19.84
C GLN A 507 41.85 -20.84 -18.70
N GLY A 508 41.79 -19.83 -17.80
CA GLY A 508 42.76 -19.62 -16.72
C GLY A 508 44.14 -19.10 -17.19
N GLY A 509 44.99 -18.65 -16.25
CA GLY A 509 46.33 -18.09 -16.54
C GLY A 509 46.40 -16.55 -16.54
N GLU A 510 47.49 -15.96 -17.05
CA GLU A 510 47.71 -14.49 -17.10
C GLU A 510 46.72 -13.76 -18.03
N HIS A 511 46.19 -14.46 -19.04
CA HIS A 511 45.12 -14.00 -19.93
C HIS A 511 43.97 -15.00 -19.89
N PRO A 512 43.01 -14.83 -18.95
CA PRO A 512 42.07 -15.89 -18.62
C PRO A 512 40.95 -16.07 -19.66
N TRP A 513 40.71 -15.09 -20.52
CA TRP A 513 39.67 -15.14 -21.55
C TRP A 513 40.19 -15.63 -22.89
N HIS A 514 39.45 -16.53 -23.52
CA HIS A 514 39.65 -16.91 -24.91
C HIS A 514 38.36 -16.69 -25.73
N SER A 515 38.54 -16.44 -27.02
CA SER A 515 37.47 -16.15 -27.97
C SER A 515 37.77 -16.77 -29.32
N ALA A 516 36.73 -17.10 -30.07
CA ALA A 516 36.82 -17.63 -31.43
C ALA A 516 35.74 -16.98 -32.32
N PRO A 517 36.02 -16.75 -33.62
CA PRO A 517 35.03 -16.18 -34.51
C PRO A 517 33.90 -17.19 -34.75
N TRP A 518 32.66 -16.80 -34.50
CA TRP A 518 31.50 -17.59 -34.89
C TRP A 518 31.37 -17.59 -36.41
N LYS A 519 31.42 -18.78 -37.00
CA LYS A 519 31.21 -19.01 -38.43
C LYS A 519 29.92 -19.79 -38.62
N THR A 520 28.96 -19.20 -39.33
CA THR A 520 27.68 -19.82 -39.68
C THR A 520 27.66 -20.16 -41.16
N ARG A 521 26.70 -20.99 -41.59
CA ARG A 521 26.53 -21.34 -43.02
C ARG A 521 26.13 -20.15 -43.92
N ARG A 522 25.66 -19.04 -43.34
CA ARG A 522 25.16 -17.86 -44.07
C ARG A 522 26.19 -16.73 -44.13
N ASP A 523 27.45 -16.98 -43.79
CA ASP A 523 28.58 -16.03 -43.71
C ASP A 523 28.41 -14.81 -42.77
N ARG A 524 27.19 -14.55 -42.28
CA ARG A 524 26.83 -13.52 -41.29
C ARG A 524 26.07 -14.12 -40.11
N LEU A 525 26.10 -13.41 -38.98
CA LEU A 525 25.34 -13.76 -37.79
C LEU A 525 23.95 -13.12 -37.84
N TYR A 526 22.94 -13.96 -38.02
CA TYR A 526 21.53 -13.55 -38.02
C TYR A 526 20.89 -13.93 -36.69
N LEU A 527 20.20 -12.98 -36.07
CA LEU A 527 19.47 -13.17 -34.82
C LEU A 527 18.20 -13.99 -35.05
N THR A 528 17.79 -14.76 -34.05
CA THR A 528 16.45 -15.33 -34.00
C THR A 528 15.42 -14.18 -34.00
N PRO A 529 14.32 -14.27 -34.77
CA PRO A 529 13.28 -13.24 -34.77
C PRO A 529 12.69 -13.01 -33.37
N GLY A 530 12.45 -11.75 -33.02
CA GLY A 530 11.82 -11.36 -31.75
C GLY A 530 12.23 -9.96 -31.29
N ASP A 531 11.65 -9.51 -30.17
CA ASP A 531 11.89 -8.18 -29.58
C ASP A 531 12.75 -8.24 -28.30
N ALA A 532 13.20 -9.43 -27.93
CA ALA A 532 14.11 -9.63 -26.80
C ALA A 532 15.52 -9.06 -27.10
N PRO A 533 16.30 -8.71 -26.05
CA PRO A 533 17.71 -8.35 -26.17
C PRO A 533 18.51 -9.31 -27.05
N ILE A 534 19.49 -8.79 -27.79
CA ILE A 534 20.28 -9.60 -28.75
C ILE A 534 20.94 -10.82 -28.13
N GLY A 535 21.31 -10.79 -26.84
CA GLY A 535 21.91 -11.91 -26.11
C GLY A 535 21.01 -13.15 -25.99
N LEU A 536 19.68 -12.96 -25.98
CA LEU A 536 18.70 -14.06 -25.91
C LEU A 536 18.30 -14.58 -27.30
N ARG A 537 18.72 -13.88 -28.37
CA ARG A 537 18.38 -14.18 -29.76
C ARG A 537 19.57 -14.68 -30.57
N LEU A 538 20.65 -15.08 -29.90
CA LEU A 538 21.86 -15.58 -30.57
C LEU A 538 21.59 -16.95 -31.23
N PRO A 539 22.10 -17.21 -32.44
CA PRO A 539 21.86 -18.45 -33.18
C PRO A 539 22.77 -19.59 -32.71
N LEU A 540 22.75 -19.92 -31.41
CA LEU A 540 23.66 -20.90 -30.80
C LEU A 540 23.56 -22.30 -31.45
N ASN A 541 22.37 -22.70 -31.90
CA ASN A 541 22.13 -23.97 -32.60
C ASN A 541 22.81 -24.06 -33.99
N SER A 542 23.26 -22.93 -34.55
CA SER A 542 23.95 -22.88 -35.85
C SER A 542 25.46 -23.06 -35.75
N LEU A 543 26.00 -23.05 -34.51
CA LEU A 543 27.41 -23.25 -34.23
C LEU A 543 27.77 -24.74 -34.32
N PRO A 544 29.06 -25.09 -34.53
CA PRO A 544 29.51 -26.48 -34.54
C PRO A 544 29.09 -27.23 -33.27
N TRP A 545 28.59 -28.46 -33.46
CA TRP A 545 28.10 -29.31 -32.38
C TRP A 545 29.27 -29.86 -31.54
N VAL A 546 29.17 -29.73 -30.22
CA VAL A 546 30.09 -30.32 -29.23
C VAL A 546 29.32 -31.44 -28.52
N ALA A 547 29.93 -32.62 -28.40
CA ALA A 547 29.34 -33.77 -27.73
C ALA A 547 29.06 -33.47 -26.24
N GLU A 548 28.00 -34.02 -25.66
CA GLU A 548 27.57 -33.69 -24.29
C GLU A 548 28.63 -33.97 -23.23
N ASP A 549 29.49 -34.95 -23.45
CA ASP A 549 30.63 -35.33 -22.62
C ASP A 549 31.87 -34.45 -22.82
N GLU A 550 31.94 -33.69 -23.92
CA GLU A 550 32.98 -32.69 -24.20
C GLU A 550 32.56 -31.26 -23.84
N ARG A 551 31.30 -31.03 -23.46
CA ARG A 551 30.85 -29.73 -22.94
C ARG A 551 31.46 -29.50 -21.58
N GLU A 552 31.93 -28.27 -21.32
CA GLU A 552 32.31 -27.89 -19.97
C GLU A 552 31.15 -28.18 -19.02
N PRO A 553 31.35 -29.03 -17.99
CA PRO A 553 30.29 -29.30 -17.04
C PRO A 553 29.96 -28.01 -16.31
N TRP A 554 28.69 -27.61 -16.36
CA TRP A 554 28.16 -26.49 -15.58
C TRP A 554 28.09 -26.94 -14.12
N VAL A 555 29.21 -26.84 -13.41
CA VAL A 555 29.30 -27.19 -11.99
C VAL A 555 28.91 -25.96 -11.18
N GLU A 556 27.70 -25.97 -10.64
CA GLU A 556 27.29 -24.98 -9.65
C GLU A 556 28.15 -25.14 -8.40
N VAL A 557 28.60 -24.01 -7.86
CA VAL A 557 29.39 -23.97 -6.63
C VAL A 557 28.54 -24.52 -5.47
N ASP A 558 29.10 -25.47 -4.71
CA ASP A 558 28.44 -25.99 -3.51
C ASP A 558 28.22 -24.86 -2.49
N PRO A 559 26.98 -24.57 -2.06
CA PRO A 559 26.69 -23.56 -1.03
C PRO A 559 27.39 -23.80 0.31
N PHE A 560 27.87 -25.03 0.56
CA PHE A 560 28.59 -25.41 1.78
C PHE A 560 30.13 -25.27 1.66
N ALA A 561 30.67 -24.91 0.49
CA ALA A 561 32.12 -24.79 0.29
C ALA A 561 32.71 -23.47 0.84
N ILE A 562 33.92 -23.53 1.40
CA ILE A 562 34.66 -22.34 1.89
C ILE A 562 35.33 -21.63 0.72
N GLN A 563 35.09 -20.32 0.58
CA GLN A 563 35.57 -19.47 -0.52
C GLN A 563 36.73 -18.55 -0.06
N PRO A 564 37.79 -18.34 -0.87
CA PRO A 564 38.84 -17.37 -0.56
C PRO A 564 38.37 -15.91 -0.76
N PRO A 565 39.06 -14.90 -0.19
CA PRO A 565 38.76 -13.49 -0.41
C PRO A 565 38.86 -13.09 -1.90
N LEU A 566 38.01 -12.16 -2.33
CA LEU A 566 37.97 -11.66 -3.71
C LEU A 566 39.13 -10.68 -4.00
N ALA A 567 39.72 -10.78 -5.19
CA ALA A 567 40.78 -9.89 -5.66
C ALA A 567 40.27 -8.47 -6.03
N ASP A 568 41.22 -7.57 -6.32
CA ASP A 568 40.96 -6.24 -6.89
C ASP A 568 40.97 -6.30 -8.43
N PHE A 569 39.84 -6.70 -9.00
CA PHE A 569 39.67 -6.85 -10.44
C PHE A 569 39.82 -5.52 -11.22
N HIS A 570 39.47 -4.38 -10.61
CA HIS A 570 39.64 -3.07 -11.24
C HIS A 570 41.12 -2.71 -11.39
N GLY A 571 41.91 -2.93 -10.33
CA GLY A 571 43.36 -2.78 -10.36
C GLY A 571 44.04 -3.75 -11.35
N GLU A 572 43.57 -5.00 -11.42
CA GLU A 572 44.09 -5.99 -12.37
C GLU A 572 43.85 -5.60 -13.83
N ILE A 573 42.64 -5.16 -14.19
CA ILE A 573 42.32 -4.71 -15.55
C ILE A 573 43.14 -3.45 -15.91
N ALA A 574 43.25 -2.50 -14.99
CA ALA A 574 44.07 -1.30 -15.19
C ALA A 574 45.55 -1.66 -15.39
N ALA A 575 46.08 -2.62 -14.62
CA ALA A 575 47.45 -3.11 -14.76
C ALA A 575 47.66 -3.78 -16.13
N ARG A 576 46.78 -4.72 -16.53
CA ARG A 576 46.81 -5.42 -17.82
C ARG A 576 46.84 -4.43 -18.99
N PHE A 577 46.09 -3.33 -18.90
CA PHE A 577 46.04 -2.30 -19.94
C PHE A 577 47.22 -1.31 -19.88
N SER A 578 47.74 -0.96 -18.70
CA SER A 578 48.90 -0.05 -18.59
C SER A 578 50.20 -0.65 -19.16
N SER A 579 50.33 -1.98 -19.17
CA SER A 579 51.41 -2.70 -19.85
C SER A 579 51.27 -2.74 -21.38
N TYR A 580 50.16 -2.24 -21.94
CA TYR A 580 49.92 -2.19 -23.38
C TYR A 580 50.56 -0.95 -24.01
N THR A 581 51.53 -1.15 -24.91
CA THR A 581 52.15 -0.05 -25.67
C THR A 581 51.49 0.04 -27.05
N PRO A 582 50.76 1.12 -27.39
CA PRO A 582 50.19 1.28 -28.72
C PRO A 582 51.31 1.54 -29.74
N ALA A 583 51.38 0.75 -30.82
CA ALA A 583 52.25 1.05 -31.95
C ALA A 583 51.77 2.33 -32.66
N PRO A 584 52.67 3.20 -33.19
CA PRO A 584 52.28 4.47 -33.78
C PRO A 584 51.38 4.28 -35.01
N SER A 585 50.29 5.05 -35.05
CA SER A 585 49.31 5.09 -36.12
C SER A 585 49.91 5.64 -37.42
N GLY A 586 50.06 4.80 -38.44
CA GLY A 586 50.46 5.24 -39.77
C GLY A 586 51.10 4.16 -40.64
N ALA A 587 50.41 3.04 -40.86
CA ALA A 587 50.67 2.15 -41.99
C ALA A 587 49.41 1.30 -42.25
N ASP A 588 49.02 1.21 -43.52
CA ASP A 588 48.00 0.30 -44.01
C ASP A 588 48.24 -1.14 -43.52
N ASP A 589 47.15 -1.89 -43.39
CA ASP A 589 47.07 -3.33 -43.12
C ASP A 589 48.15 -4.11 -43.92
N PRO A 590 49.13 -4.74 -43.25
CA PRO A 590 49.19 -6.20 -43.38
C PRO A 590 49.49 -6.90 -42.05
N GLU A 591 48.77 -8.01 -41.81
CA GLU A 591 49.12 -9.08 -40.87
C GLU A 591 49.77 -8.64 -39.55
N HIS A 592 48.99 -8.14 -38.59
CA HIS A 592 49.46 -7.88 -37.23
C HIS A 592 49.90 -9.19 -36.51
N PRO A 593 51.20 -9.41 -36.22
CA PRO A 593 51.66 -10.44 -35.30
C PRO A 593 51.91 -9.75 -33.96
N GLY A 594 50.90 -9.69 -33.09
CA GLY A 594 51.03 -8.93 -31.84
C GLY A 594 49.92 -9.09 -30.81
N LEU A 595 49.07 -10.10 -30.94
CA LEU A 595 48.31 -10.68 -29.83
C LEU A 595 48.83 -12.10 -29.69
N HIS A 596 49.06 -12.55 -28.45
CA HIS A 596 49.67 -13.85 -28.15
C HIS A 596 49.27 -14.92 -29.18
N PRO A 597 50.24 -15.59 -29.84
CA PRO A 597 49.91 -16.65 -30.77
C PRO A 597 49.25 -17.78 -29.98
N GLN A 598 47.92 -17.80 -29.95
CA GLN A 598 47.16 -19.02 -29.71
C GLN A 598 47.62 -19.97 -30.80
N THR A 599 48.49 -20.92 -30.44
CA THR A 599 49.12 -21.83 -31.38
C THR A 599 48.04 -22.57 -32.15
N ALA A 600 47.85 -22.18 -33.41
CA ALA A 600 47.18 -23.00 -34.41
C ALA A 600 48.13 -24.15 -34.77
N SER A 601 48.21 -25.17 -33.91
CA SER A 601 48.95 -26.38 -34.25
C SER A 601 48.33 -27.60 -33.59
N ALA A 602 48.20 -28.65 -34.41
CA ALA A 602 47.72 -30.00 -34.16
C ALA A 602 46.19 -30.15 -34.05
N LYS A 603 45.58 -30.71 -35.12
CA LYS A 603 44.24 -31.36 -35.17
C LYS A 603 43.46 -31.33 -33.83
N LEU A 604 42.61 -30.33 -33.63
CA LEU A 604 41.85 -30.13 -32.39
C LEU A 604 40.37 -29.94 -32.74
N ASN A 605 39.50 -30.67 -32.03
CA ASN A 605 38.08 -30.35 -31.91
C ASN A 605 37.95 -28.83 -31.67
N VAL A 606 37.21 -28.13 -32.54
CA VAL A 606 37.16 -26.67 -32.51
C VAL A 606 36.43 -26.25 -31.22
N ALA A 607 37.17 -25.81 -30.21
CA ALA A 607 36.63 -25.17 -29.02
C ALA A 607 36.07 -23.79 -29.41
N VAL A 608 34.85 -23.77 -29.95
CA VAL A 608 34.08 -22.54 -30.18
C VAL A 608 33.31 -22.26 -28.88
N PRO A 609 33.49 -21.09 -28.23
CA PRO A 609 32.67 -20.72 -27.10
C PRO A 609 31.20 -20.62 -27.49
N HIS A 610 30.30 -21.27 -26.74
CA HIS A 610 28.84 -21.15 -26.92
C HIS A 610 28.22 -20.06 -26.03
N THR A 611 29.06 -19.33 -25.29
CA THR A 611 28.70 -18.16 -24.47
C THR A 611 29.26 -16.89 -25.12
N ALA A 612 28.53 -15.78 -25.03
CA ALA A 612 28.96 -14.51 -25.59
C ALA A 612 28.40 -13.31 -24.83
N LEU A 613 29.22 -12.26 -24.74
CA LEU A 613 28.79 -10.93 -24.30
C LEU A 613 28.30 -10.14 -25.52
N CYS A 614 27.20 -9.41 -25.36
CA CYS A 614 26.64 -8.62 -26.47
C CYS A 614 26.54 -7.14 -26.11
N VAL A 615 26.71 -6.28 -27.12
CA VAL A 615 26.52 -4.83 -26.99
C VAL A 615 25.49 -4.36 -28.02
N GLU A 616 24.41 -3.75 -27.54
CA GLU A 616 23.28 -3.28 -28.34
C GLU A 616 23.02 -1.79 -28.11
N ALA A 617 22.70 -1.04 -29.17
CA ALA A 617 22.18 0.33 -29.04
C ALA A 617 20.65 0.31 -29.21
N ARG A 618 19.90 0.56 -28.13
CA ARG A 618 18.43 0.47 -28.10
C ARG A 618 17.84 1.75 -27.50
N GLY A 619 16.96 2.42 -28.25
CA GLY A 619 16.29 3.66 -27.81
C GLY A 619 17.24 4.77 -27.38
N GLY A 620 18.41 4.91 -28.04
CA GLY A 620 19.42 5.92 -27.69
C GLY A 620 20.31 5.57 -26.50
N CYS A 621 20.16 4.38 -25.90
CA CYS A 621 21.00 3.84 -24.83
C CYS A 621 21.89 2.68 -25.31
N LEU A 622 23.06 2.50 -24.70
CA LEU A 622 23.89 1.30 -24.87
C LEU A 622 23.55 0.26 -23.80
N TYR A 623 23.28 -0.96 -24.22
CA TYR A 623 23.03 -2.12 -23.37
C TYR A 623 24.16 -3.11 -23.52
N VAL A 624 24.69 -3.61 -22.40
CA VAL A 624 25.67 -4.70 -22.36
C VAL A 624 24.99 -5.91 -21.76
N PHE A 625 24.79 -6.94 -22.58
CA PHE A 625 24.22 -8.22 -22.17
C PHE A 625 25.31 -9.14 -21.64
N MET A 626 25.29 -9.39 -20.33
CA MET A 626 26.24 -10.23 -19.62
C MET A 626 25.95 -11.71 -19.91
N PRO A 627 26.98 -12.52 -20.28
CA PRO A 627 26.83 -13.96 -20.48
C PRO A 627 26.69 -14.71 -19.15
N PRO A 628 26.17 -15.95 -19.16
CA PRO A 628 26.22 -16.81 -17.98
C PRO A 628 27.66 -17.13 -17.62
N THR A 629 27.99 -17.05 -16.33
CA THR A 629 29.33 -17.38 -15.79
C THR A 629 29.18 -18.42 -14.68
N THR A 630 30.19 -19.26 -14.51
CA THR A 630 30.19 -20.35 -13.52
C THR A 630 30.62 -19.90 -12.13
N THR A 631 31.51 -18.90 -12.03
CA THR A 631 32.03 -18.37 -10.77
C THR A 631 31.92 -16.85 -10.72
N LEU A 632 31.85 -16.31 -9.50
CA LEU A 632 31.73 -14.87 -9.29
C LEU A 632 32.96 -14.12 -9.83
N GLU A 633 34.16 -14.69 -9.69
CA GLU A 633 35.41 -14.10 -10.15
C GLU A 633 35.39 -13.83 -11.66
N HIS A 634 34.85 -14.75 -12.46
CA HIS A 634 34.72 -14.56 -13.90
C HIS A 634 33.76 -13.40 -14.21
N TYR A 635 32.67 -13.29 -13.45
CA TYR A 635 31.72 -12.18 -13.62
C TYR A 635 32.35 -10.83 -13.28
N LEU A 636 33.12 -10.76 -12.19
CA LEU A 636 33.74 -9.52 -11.71
C LEU A 636 34.86 -9.02 -12.63
N ASP A 637 35.68 -9.92 -13.17
CA ASP A 637 36.71 -9.56 -14.17
C ASP A 637 36.07 -8.98 -15.44
N LEU A 638 34.98 -9.60 -15.91
CA LEU A 638 34.23 -9.12 -17.07
C LEU A 638 33.56 -7.76 -16.79
N LEU A 639 32.96 -7.59 -15.61
CA LEU A 639 32.30 -6.35 -15.20
C LEU A 639 33.30 -5.19 -15.13
N ALA A 640 34.48 -5.41 -14.53
CA ALA A 640 35.55 -4.41 -14.47
C ALA A 640 36.06 -4.02 -15.87
N ALA A 641 36.17 -4.98 -16.79
CA ALA A 641 36.54 -4.71 -18.18
C ALA A 641 35.48 -3.86 -18.92
N VAL A 642 34.19 -4.13 -18.68
CA VAL A 642 33.06 -3.36 -19.21
C VAL A 642 33.09 -1.92 -18.68
N GLU A 643 33.26 -1.73 -17.37
CA GLU A 643 33.33 -0.40 -16.76
C GLU A 643 34.52 0.40 -17.32
N ALA A 644 35.71 -0.21 -17.39
CA ALA A 644 36.89 0.44 -17.94
C ALA A 644 36.68 0.85 -19.40
N SER A 645 36.04 0.01 -20.21
CA SER A 645 35.71 0.36 -21.61
C SER A 645 34.69 1.48 -21.71
N ALA A 646 33.70 1.52 -20.83
CA ALA A 646 32.72 2.60 -20.76
C ALA A 646 33.37 3.94 -20.38
N ALA A 647 34.27 3.89 -19.40
CA ALA A 647 35.03 5.04 -18.92
C ALA A 647 35.91 5.65 -20.01
N ALA A 648 36.57 4.82 -20.84
CA ALA A 648 37.43 5.26 -21.93
C ALA A 648 36.70 6.11 -23.00
N HIS A 649 35.39 5.88 -23.19
CA HIS A 649 34.57 6.59 -24.18
C HIS A 649 33.56 7.57 -23.56
N HIS A 650 33.50 7.65 -22.22
CA HIS A 650 32.45 8.38 -21.49
C HIS A 650 31.03 7.95 -21.91
N PHE A 651 30.82 6.65 -22.07
CA PHE A 651 29.54 6.09 -22.49
C PHE A 651 28.74 5.59 -21.29
N PRO A 652 27.59 6.23 -20.96
CA PRO A 652 26.67 5.65 -19.99
C PRO A 652 25.99 4.42 -20.59
N LEU A 653 25.89 3.34 -19.83
CA LEU A 653 25.40 2.04 -20.29
C LEU A 653 24.47 1.37 -19.28
N VAL A 654 23.64 0.46 -19.77
CA VAL A 654 22.77 -0.41 -18.96
C VAL A 654 23.35 -1.82 -18.98
N ILE A 655 23.57 -2.40 -17.79
CA ILE A 655 23.97 -3.80 -17.65
C ILE A 655 22.70 -4.66 -17.62
N GLU A 656 22.58 -5.60 -18.55
CA GLU A 656 21.46 -6.55 -18.64
C GLU A 656 21.93 -7.99 -18.86
N GLY A 657 21.02 -8.95 -18.83
CA GLY A 657 21.30 -10.36 -19.13
C GLY A 657 21.37 -11.26 -17.91
N TYR A 658 22.39 -12.13 -17.84
CA TYR A 658 22.56 -13.06 -16.73
C TYR A 658 23.11 -12.33 -15.50
N ALA A 659 22.45 -12.54 -14.36
CA ALA A 659 22.88 -12.01 -13.07
C ALA A 659 24.22 -12.62 -12.61
N PRO A 660 24.94 -11.97 -11.68
CA PRO A 660 26.07 -12.60 -11.00
C PRO A 660 25.67 -13.96 -10.41
N PRO A 661 26.52 -15.00 -10.53
CA PRO A 661 26.23 -16.30 -9.93
C PRO A 661 26.12 -16.18 -8.41
N SER A 662 25.34 -17.09 -7.80
CA SER A 662 25.11 -17.08 -6.35
C SER A 662 26.41 -17.34 -5.60
N ASP A 663 26.80 -16.42 -4.71
CA ASP A 663 28.04 -16.51 -3.94
C ASP A 663 27.88 -15.80 -2.59
N GLY A 664 28.41 -16.39 -1.51
CA GLY A 664 28.27 -15.86 -0.15
C GLY A 664 29.03 -14.56 0.13
N ARG A 665 29.92 -14.10 -0.77
CA ARG A 665 30.74 -12.89 -0.64
C ARG A 665 30.05 -11.62 -1.16
N ILE A 666 28.94 -11.77 -1.89
CA ILE A 666 28.09 -10.67 -2.36
C ILE A 666 26.73 -10.69 -1.66
N GLU A 667 26.14 -9.52 -1.50
CA GLU A 667 24.75 -9.35 -1.12
C GLU A 667 23.94 -8.87 -2.33
N LYS A 668 22.63 -9.13 -2.29
CA LYS A 668 21.73 -8.71 -3.36
C LYS A 668 20.38 -8.25 -2.82
N LEU A 669 19.80 -7.28 -3.51
CA LEU A 669 18.42 -6.83 -3.35
C LEU A 669 17.76 -6.82 -4.73
N LEU A 670 16.55 -7.37 -4.84
CA LEU A 670 15.81 -7.40 -6.12
C LEU A 670 14.52 -6.59 -6.01
N VAL A 671 14.23 -5.77 -7.01
CA VAL A 671 12.93 -5.10 -7.20
C VAL A 671 12.27 -5.73 -8.43
N THR A 672 11.13 -6.37 -8.23
CA THR A 672 10.44 -7.20 -9.24
C THR A 672 8.96 -6.85 -9.34
N PRO A 673 8.36 -7.00 -10.54
CA PRO A 673 6.93 -6.83 -10.72
C PRO A 673 6.21 -8.14 -10.38
N ASP A 674 5.20 -8.05 -9.53
CA ASP A 674 4.24 -9.11 -9.31
C ASP A 674 2.83 -8.61 -9.64
N PRO A 675 1.83 -9.51 -9.82
CA PRO A 675 0.48 -9.11 -10.17
C PRO A 675 -0.06 -8.15 -9.12
N GLY A 676 -0.42 -6.94 -9.55
CA GLY A 676 -0.93 -5.89 -8.66
C GLY A 676 0.10 -5.18 -7.76
N VAL A 677 1.37 -5.60 -7.69
CA VAL A 677 2.36 -4.99 -6.78
C VAL A 677 3.77 -4.88 -7.38
N ILE A 678 4.61 -4.05 -6.77
CA ILE A 678 6.07 -4.17 -6.85
C ILE A 678 6.54 -4.90 -5.58
N GLU A 679 7.35 -5.93 -5.74
CA GLU A 679 7.96 -6.69 -4.65
C GLU A 679 9.43 -6.29 -4.51
N VAL A 680 9.88 -6.08 -3.28
CA VAL A 680 11.28 -5.80 -2.95
C VAL A 680 11.83 -6.97 -2.13
N ASN A 681 12.65 -7.81 -2.73
CA ASN A 681 13.34 -8.90 -2.05
C ASN A 681 14.55 -8.32 -1.30
N ILE A 682 14.43 -8.15 0.02
CA ILE A 682 15.49 -7.57 0.85
C ILE A 682 16.56 -8.61 1.21
N HIS A 683 17.80 -8.15 1.32
CA HIS A 683 18.92 -8.97 1.78
C HIS A 683 18.74 -9.34 3.28
N PRO A 684 19.34 -10.44 3.76
CA PRO A 684 19.18 -10.88 5.14
C PRO A 684 19.82 -9.92 6.15
N ALA A 685 19.06 -9.53 7.18
CA ALA A 685 19.55 -8.82 8.35
C ALA A 685 20.08 -9.80 9.40
N HIS A 686 21.25 -9.49 9.97
CA HIS A 686 21.94 -10.30 10.98
C HIS A 686 21.60 -9.89 12.42
N SER A 687 21.05 -8.70 12.61
CA SER A 687 20.65 -8.17 13.91
C SER A 687 19.32 -7.42 13.82
N TRP A 688 18.70 -7.22 14.97
CA TRP A 688 17.52 -6.39 15.17
C TRP A 688 17.77 -4.96 14.74
N GLN A 689 18.93 -4.40 15.07
CA GLN A 689 19.29 -3.05 14.64
C GLN A 689 19.34 -2.94 13.10
N GLN A 690 20.03 -3.87 12.43
CA GLN A 690 20.10 -3.89 10.97
C GLN A 690 18.71 -4.08 10.33
N LEU A 691 17.85 -4.91 10.94
CA LEU A 691 16.48 -5.10 10.48
C LEU A 691 15.67 -3.81 10.59
N VAL A 692 15.75 -3.10 11.71
CA VAL A 692 15.08 -1.81 11.92
C VAL A 692 15.57 -0.77 10.90
N GLU A 693 16.88 -0.66 10.68
CA GLU A 693 17.48 0.27 9.72
C GLU A 693 17.05 -0.03 8.29
N THR A 694 17.13 -1.30 7.88
CA THR A 694 16.77 -1.73 6.52
C THR A 694 15.28 -1.53 6.24
N THR A 695 14.40 -1.98 7.15
CA THR A 695 12.95 -1.81 6.96
C THR A 695 12.55 -0.33 6.96
N THR A 696 13.15 0.50 7.82
CA THR A 696 12.88 1.95 7.84
C THR A 696 13.25 2.58 6.50
N LEU A 697 14.44 2.27 5.98
CA LEU A 697 14.93 2.79 4.71
C LEU A 697 14.05 2.35 3.53
N VAL A 698 13.66 1.07 3.47
CA VAL A 698 12.84 0.54 2.38
C VAL A 698 11.47 1.22 2.34
N TYR A 699 10.79 1.38 3.48
CA TYR A 699 9.51 2.09 3.55
C TYR A 699 9.66 3.58 3.19
N GLU A 700 10.70 4.25 3.70
CA GLU A 700 10.94 5.67 3.42
C GLU A 700 11.20 5.91 1.92
N GLU A 701 12.12 5.16 1.31
CA GLU A 701 12.47 5.33 -0.10
C GLU A 701 11.32 4.87 -1.03
N ALA A 702 10.51 3.87 -0.64
CA ALA A 702 9.26 3.54 -1.34
C ALA A 702 8.29 4.72 -1.32
N ARG A 703 8.01 5.29 -0.14
CA ARG A 703 7.13 6.46 0.01
C ARG A 703 7.59 7.63 -0.84
N LEU A 704 8.87 7.97 -0.77
CA LEU A 704 9.43 9.06 -1.56
C LEU A 704 9.47 8.75 -3.07
N SER A 705 9.40 7.47 -3.46
CA SER A 705 9.22 7.02 -4.85
C SER A 705 7.76 6.96 -5.29
N ARG A 706 6.84 7.54 -4.49
CA ARG A 706 5.38 7.55 -4.70
C ARG A 706 4.75 6.15 -4.66
N LEU A 707 5.28 5.29 -3.78
CA LEU A 707 4.77 3.94 -3.53
C LEU A 707 4.33 3.79 -2.05
N ALA A 708 3.26 3.05 -1.79
CA ALA A 708 2.71 2.80 -0.46
C ALA A 708 2.55 1.29 -0.17
N ALA A 709 2.55 0.94 1.11
CA ALA A 709 2.38 -0.43 1.62
C ALA A 709 0.89 -0.80 1.86
N GLU A 710 -0.03 0.06 1.44
CA GLU A 710 -1.47 -0.06 1.67
C GLU A 710 -2.28 0.27 0.42
N LYS A 711 -3.54 -0.19 0.41
CA LYS A 711 -4.54 0.21 -0.59
C LYS A 711 -5.93 0.28 0.00
N PHE A 712 -6.83 0.92 -0.75
CA PHE A 712 -8.26 0.93 -0.45
C PHE A 712 -9.01 0.08 -1.45
N MET A 713 -9.84 -0.83 -0.94
CA MET A 713 -10.74 -1.65 -1.74
C MET A 713 -11.90 -0.79 -2.28
N LEU A 714 -12.63 -1.29 -3.29
CA LEU A 714 -13.76 -0.58 -3.92
C LEU A 714 -14.88 -0.14 -2.95
N ASP A 715 -14.97 -0.78 -1.79
CA ASP A 715 -15.93 -0.45 -0.73
C ASP A 715 -15.31 0.45 0.37
N GLY A 716 -14.15 1.05 0.08
CA GLY A 716 -13.42 1.92 0.99
C GLY A 716 -12.70 1.19 2.13
N ARG A 717 -12.72 -0.15 2.18
CA ARG A 717 -11.96 -0.89 3.21
C ARG A 717 -10.47 -0.71 2.99
N HIS A 718 -9.79 -0.36 4.08
CA HIS A 718 -8.34 -0.33 4.13
C HIS A 718 -7.79 -1.77 4.18
N ALA A 719 -6.86 -2.09 3.28
CA ALA A 719 -6.19 -3.38 3.22
C ALA A 719 -4.69 -3.20 2.94
N GLY A 720 -3.91 -4.27 3.14
CA GLY A 720 -2.54 -4.29 2.64
C GLY A 720 -2.55 -4.25 1.11
N THR A 721 -1.38 -4.10 0.50
CA THR A 721 -1.25 -4.04 -0.98
C THR A 721 -1.92 -5.18 -1.75
N GLY A 722 -2.22 -6.30 -1.10
CA GLY A 722 -2.75 -7.53 -1.70
C GLY A 722 -1.66 -8.47 -2.21
N GLY A 723 -0.41 -8.00 -2.27
CA GLY A 723 0.77 -8.86 -2.26
C GLY A 723 1.05 -9.35 -0.85
N GLY A 724 1.49 -10.60 -0.70
CA GLY A 724 1.91 -11.13 0.59
C GLY A 724 3.20 -10.45 1.07
N ASN A 725 3.35 -10.27 2.39
CA ASN A 725 4.62 -9.87 3.01
C ASN A 725 5.34 -11.14 3.46
N HIS A 726 6.00 -11.82 2.52
CA HIS A 726 6.70 -13.04 2.87
C HIS A 726 7.88 -12.71 3.79
N VAL A 727 7.92 -13.33 4.96
CA VAL A 727 9.03 -13.18 5.90
C VAL A 727 9.92 -14.41 5.81
N THR A 728 11.22 -14.20 5.64
CA THR A 728 12.17 -15.29 5.42
C THR A 728 13.14 -15.39 6.60
N LEU A 729 13.18 -16.54 7.26
CA LEU A 729 14.09 -16.82 8.36
C LEU A 729 15.12 -17.87 7.94
N GLY A 730 16.35 -17.73 8.42
CA GLY A 730 17.42 -18.68 8.08
C GLY A 730 18.71 -18.43 8.86
N GLY A 731 19.83 -18.81 8.26
CA GLY A 731 21.18 -18.48 8.74
C GLY A 731 21.96 -17.67 7.71
N ALA A 732 23.16 -17.20 8.07
CA ALA A 732 24.06 -16.53 7.13
C ALA A 732 24.56 -17.50 6.03
N THR A 733 24.70 -18.77 6.38
CA THR A 733 24.94 -19.89 5.48
C THR A 733 23.88 -20.97 5.72
N PRO A 734 23.67 -21.90 4.77
CA PRO A 734 22.80 -23.05 5.01
C PRO A 734 23.21 -23.86 6.25
N SER A 735 24.51 -23.97 6.54
CA SER A 735 25.02 -24.65 7.73
C SER A 735 24.71 -23.92 9.05
N ASP A 736 24.48 -22.60 9.01
CA ASP A 736 24.07 -21.81 10.17
C ASP A 736 22.56 -21.82 10.39
N SER A 737 21.76 -22.34 9.44
CA SER A 737 20.30 -22.31 9.53
C SER A 737 19.80 -22.99 10.80
N PRO A 738 19.02 -22.29 11.65
CA PRO A 738 18.51 -22.87 12.88
C PRO A 738 17.57 -24.06 12.58
N PHE A 739 16.86 -24.05 11.45
CA PHE A 739 15.92 -25.10 11.08
C PHE A 739 16.61 -26.36 10.55
N LEU A 740 17.77 -26.22 9.90
CA LEU A 740 18.56 -27.37 9.45
C LEU A 740 19.39 -27.98 10.58
N ARG A 741 19.93 -27.13 11.48
CA ARG A 741 20.66 -27.58 12.68
C ARG A 741 19.72 -28.26 13.67
N ARG A 742 18.56 -27.64 13.93
CA ARG A 742 17.55 -28.04 14.91
C ARG A 742 16.18 -28.19 14.25
N PRO A 743 15.88 -29.35 13.61
CA PRO A 743 14.58 -29.61 12.98
C PRO A 743 13.39 -29.46 13.94
N ASP A 744 13.60 -29.73 15.23
CA ASP A 744 12.59 -29.63 16.28
C ASP A 744 12.07 -28.20 16.49
N VAL A 745 12.81 -27.18 16.09
CA VAL A 745 12.35 -25.78 16.09
C VAL A 745 11.25 -25.58 15.05
N LEU A 746 11.38 -26.14 13.84
CA LEU A 746 10.34 -26.06 12.81
C LEU A 746 9.09 -26.85 13.22
N ALA A 747 9.25 -28.03 13.82
CA ALA A 747 8.12 -28.77 14.38
C ALA A 747 7.41 -27.97 15.50
N SER A 748 8.17 -27.27 16.33
CA SER A 748 7.63 -26.38 17.38
C SER A 748 6.81 -25.25 16.77
N LEU A 749 7.32 -24.57 15.75
CA LEU A 749 6.61 -23.50 15.03
C LEU A 749 5.30 -24.01 14.43
N ILE A 750 5.33 -25.13 13.70
CA ILE A 750 4.13 -25.69 13.06
C ILE A 750 3.08 -26.07 14.11
N THR A 751 3.50 -26.76 15.18
CA THR A 751 2.59 -27.17 16.27
C THR A 751 2.01 -25.95 16.98
N TYR A 752 2.82 -24.93 17.23
CA TYR A 752 2.39 -23.72 17.92
C TYR A 752 1.40 -22.90 17.09
N TRP A 753 1.66 -22.73 15.79
CA TRP A 753 0.70 -22.11 14.86
C TRP A 753 -0.60 -22.92 14.77
N GLN A 754 -0.51 -24.25 14.79
CA GLN A 754 -1.68 -25.12 14.78
C GLN A 754 -2.55 -24.91 16.03
N HIS A 755 -1.94 -24.69 17.20
CA HIS A 755 -2.63 -24.41 18.46
C HIS A 755 -3.16 -22.99 18.58
N HIS A 756 -2.49 -22.03 17.95
CA HIS A 756 -2.79 -20.60 18.04
C HIS A 756 -3.19 -20.00 16.69
N PRO A 757 -4.46 -20.19 16.25
CA PRO A 757 -4.99 -19.60 15.01
C PRO A 757 -4.80 -18.08 14.86
N ALA A 758 -4.62 -17.32 15.95
CA ALA A 758 -4.34 -15.89 15.89
C ALA A 758 -3.09 -15.57 15.08
N LEU A 759 -2.06 -16.42 15.13
CA LEU A 759 -0.81 -16.21 14.39
C LEU A 759 -0.98 -16.33 12.87
N SER A 760 -2.01 -17.06 12.42
CA SER A 760 -2.38 -17.13 11.00
C SER A 760 -3.35 -16.03 10.63
N TYR A 761 -4.42 -15.84 11.42
CA TYR A 761 -5.58 -15.08 10.96
C TYR A 761 -5.53 -13.59 11.28
N LEU A 762 -4.91 -13.17 12.39
CA LEU A 762 -4.79 -11.75 12.75
C LEU A 762 -3.93 -10.98 11.76
N PHE A 763 -2.89 -11.64 11.24
CA PHE A 763 -1.88 -11.04 10.38
C PHE A 763 -2.10 -11.36 8.88
N SER A 764 -3.12 -12.13 8.54
CA SER A 764 -3.43 -12.54 7.17
C SER A 764 -4.16 -11.47 6.35
N GLY A 765 -4.06 -11.63 5.02
CA GLY A 765 -4.85 -10.88 4.04
C GLY A 765 -6.30 -11.35 4.00
N MET A 766 -7.15 -10.70 3.20
CA MET A 766 -8.58 -11.05 3.12
C MET A 766 -8.85 -12.46 2.59
N PHE A 767 -8.00 -12.95 1.68
CA PHE A 767 -8.17 -14.27 1.07
C PHE A 767 -7.55 -15.37 1.94
N ILE A 768 -8.36 -15.95 2.82
CA ILE A 768 -7.96 -17.07 3.69
C ILE A 768 -8.74 -18.36 3.42
N GLY A 769 -8.20 -19.48 3.88
CA GLY A 769 -8.80 -20.81 3.77
C GLY A 769 -7.97 -21.79 2.91
N PRO A 770 -8.51 -23.00 2.67
CA PRO A 770 -7.78 -24.11 2.05
C PRO A 770 -7.25 -23.85 0.64
N THR A 771 -7.88 -22.91 -0.07
CA THR A 771 -7.53 -22.54 -1.45
C THR A 771 -6.79 -21.21 -1.54
N SER A 772 -6.42 -20.63 -0.40
CA SER A 772 -5.68 -19.37 -0.30
C SER A 772 -4.26 -19.49 -0.85
N GLN A 773 -3.48 -18.40 -0.82
CA GLN A 773 -2.07 -18.44 -1.22
C GLN A 773 -1.18 -19.10 -0.16
N ALA A 774 -1.64 -19.20 1.08
CA ALA A 774 -0.88 -19.70 2.22
C ALA A 774 -1.79 -20.43 3.23
N PRO A 775 -2.48 -21.52 2.82
CA PRO A 775 -3.34 -22.30 3.70
C PRO A 775 -2.57 -22.87 4.90
N ARG A 776 -3.25 -22.91 6.05
CA ARG A 776 -2.73 -23.62 7.23
C ARG A 776 -2.66 -25.12 6.96
N VAL A 777 -1.79 -25.79 7.71
CA VAL A 777 -1.62 -27.26 7.59
C VAL A 777 -2.91 -28.03 7.91
N ASP A 778 -3.81 -27.48 8.74
CA ASP A 778 -5.07 -28.09 9.16
C ASP A 778 -6.33 -27.62 8.41
N GLU A 779 -6.19 -26.77 7.38
CA GLU A 779 -7.31 -26.35 6.53
C GLU A 779 -7.55 -27.28 5.34
N GLY A 780 -6.56 -28.12 5.00
CA GLY A 780 -6.60 -29.02 3.84
C GLY A 780 -7.31 -30.34 4.12
N ARG A 781 -6.59 -31.45 3.93
CA ARG A 781 -7.15 -32.79 4.10
C ARG A 781 -7.15 -33.20 5.58
N ILE A 782 -8.23 -33.85 6.03
CA ILE A 782 -8.44 -34.19 7.46
C ILE A 782 -7.36 -35.14 7.99
N GLU A 783 -6.87 -36.06 7.16
CA GLU A 783 -5.82 -37.03 7.52
C GLU A 783 -4.42 -36.40 7.65
N ARG A 784 -4.21 -35.18 7.15
CA ARG A 784 -2.88 -34.55 7.08
C ARG A 784 -2.24 -34.40 8.46
N LEU A 785 -3.02 -34.08 9.49
CA LEU A 785 -2.49 -33.94 10.85
C LEU A 785 -2.06 -35.28 11.47
N TYR A 786 -2.71 -36.38 11.09
CA TYR A 786 -2.30 -37.72 11.51
C TYR A 786 -0.93 -38.08 10.91
N GLU A 787 -0.74 -37.82 9.60
CA GLU A 787 0.56 -38.04 8.94
C GLU A 787 1.65 -37.09 9.49
N LEU A 788 1.28 -35.86 9.84
CA LEU A 788 2.20 -34.90 10.46
C LEU A 788 2.68 -35.34 11.84
N GLU A 789 1.81 -35.94 12.66
CA GLU A 789 2.20 -36.54 13.94
C GLU A 789 3.23 -37.66 13.76
N ILE A 790 3.08 -38.49 12.73
CA ILE A 790 4.07 -39.52 12.38
C ILE A 790 5.40 -38.88 11.97
N ALA A 791 5.36 -37.85 11.11
CA ALA A 791 6.55 -37.13 10.68
C ALA A 791 7.31 -36.50 11.86
N PHE A 792 6.60 -35.90 12.82
CA PHE A 792 7.21 -35.35 14.04
C PHE A 792 7.86 -36.42 14.93
N GLN A 793 7.31 -37.63 14.98
CA GLN A 793 7.93 -38.74 15.72
C GLN A 793 9.25 -39.21 15.11
N GLN A 794 9.44 -39.04 13.80
CA GLN A 794 10.69 -39.38 13.10
C GLN A 794 11.74 -38.26 13.16
N MET A 795 11.38 -37.08 13.69
CA MET A 795 12.26 -35.92 13.70
C MET A 795 13.29 -36.00 14.83
N PRO A 796 14.59 -35.76 14.56
CA PRO A 796 15.62 -35.80 15.59
C PRO A 796 15.41 -34.74 16.67
N VAL A 797 15.92 -35.01 17.86
CA VAL A 797 15.91 -34.08 19.00
C VAL A 797 17.28 -33.45 19.11
N GLY A 798 17.35 -32.13 19.24
CA GLY A 798 18.65 -31.46 19.30
C GLY A 798 19.31 -31.37 17.93
N ASP A 799 20.62 -31.08 17.95
CA ASP A 799 21.40 -30.87 16.74
C ASP A 799 21.47 -32.14 15.89
N THR A 800 21.31 -31.98 14.57
CA THR A 800 21.40 -33.08 13.60
C THR A 800 22.58 -32.92 12.65
N ALA A 801 23.21 -34.06 12.31
CA ALA A 801 24.19 -34.14 11.22
C ALA A 801 23.53 -34.35 9.84
N GLN A 802 22.20 -34.46 9.78
CA GLN A 802 21.42 -34.74 8.57
C GLN A 802 20.51 -33.54 8.23
N PRO A 803 21.05 -32.45 7.65
CA PRO A 803 20.27 -31.24 7.38
C PRO A 803 19.12 -31.47 6.41
N TRP A 804 19.23 -32.44 5.51
CA TRP A 804 18.21 -32.77 4.50
C TRP A 804 16.96 -33.46 5.07
N LEU A 805 17.02 -34.00 6.29
CA LEU A 805 15.96 -34.85 6.83
C LEU A 805 14.67 -34.07 7.09
N VAL A 806 14.78 -32.85 7.60
CA VAL A 806 13.62 -32.00 7.93
C VAL A 806 12.74 -31.73 6.71
N ASP A 807 13.37 -31.42 5.57
CA ASP A 807 12.68 -31.19 4.31
C ASP A 807 11.96 -32.45 3.83
N ARG A 808 12.64 -33.61 3.85
CA ARG A 808 12.07 -34.88 3.41
C ARG A 808 10.87 -35.34 4.21
N LEU A 809 10.85 -35.06 5.52
CA LEU A 809 9.73 -35.40 6.39
C LEU A 809 8.51 -34.49 6.16
N LEU A 810 8.72 -33.21 5.81
CA LEU A 810 7.66 -32.20 5.79
C LEU A 810 7.19 -31.78 4.40
N ARG A 811 8.01 -31.94 3.35
CA ARG A 811 7.74 -31.40 1.99
C ARG A 811 6.40 -31.79 1.41
N ASN A 812 5.94 -33.03 1.65
CA ASN A 812 4.65 -33.49 1.12
C ASN A 812 3.46 -33.12 2.02
N LEU A 813 3.72 -32.67 3.25
CA LEU A 813 2.71 -32.32 4.24
C LEU A 813 2.44 -30.80 4.27
N LEU A 814 3.48 -29.99 4.02
CA LEU A 814 3.41 -28.53 3.92
C LEU A 814 3.11 -28.10 2.48
N THR A 815 1.89 -28.40 2.02
CA THR A 815 1.43 -28.13 0.64
C THR A 815 0.00 -27.62 0.61
N ASP A 816 -0.39 -26.94 -0.46
CA ASP A 816 -1.80 -26.66 -0.74
C ASP A 816 -2.58 -27.94 -1.12
N LEU A 817 -3.86 -27.80 -1.48
CA LEU A 817 -4.70 -28.93 -1.92
C LEU A 817 -4.21 -29.59 -3.23
N THR A 818 -3.41 -28.89 -4.04
CA THR A 818 -2.85 -29.37 -5.31
C THR A 818 -1.47 -30.02 -5.15
N GLY A 819 -0.88 -29.94 -3.95
CA GLY A 819 0.46 -30.46 -3.68
C GLY A 819 1.57 -29.44 -3.90
N ASN A 820 1.25 -28.14 -4.03
CA ASN A 820 2.24 -27.08 -4.23
C ASN A 820 2.80 -26.60 -2.89
N THR A 821 4.11 -26.77 -2.69
CA THR A 821 4.87 -26.36 -1.49
C THR A 821 5.02 -24.85 -1.36
N HIS A 822 5.13 -24.14 -2.50
CA HIS A 822 5.19 -22.69 -2.57
C HIS A 822 3.88 -22.02 -2.09
N ARG A 823 2.78 -22.79 -2.02
CA ARG A 823 1.47 -22.33 -1.55
C ARG A 823 1.12 -22.91 -0.18
N SER A 824 2.07 -22.85 0.75
CA SER A 824 1.86 -23.24 2.14
C SER A 824 2.19 -22.08 3.07
N GLU A 825 1.56 -22.03 4.25
CA GLU A 825 1.86 -21.02 5.26
C GLU A 825 3.35 -21.02 5.66
N PHE A 826 3.93 -22.22 5.79
CA PHE A 826 5.35 -22.47 6.02
C PHE A 826 5.99 -23.07 4.76
N CYS A 827 6.50 -22.20 3.89
CA CYS A 827 7.12 -22.62 2.64
C CYS A 827 8.57 -23.05 2.88
N ILE A 828 8.90 -24.26 2.42
CA ILE A 828 10.21 -24.90 2.58
C ILE A 828 10.96 -25.10 1.25
N ASP A 829 10.55 -24.41 0.19
CA ASP A 829 11.19 -24.56 -1.13
C ASP A 829 12.66 -24.14 -1.15
N LYS A 830 13.01 -23.15 -0.33
CA LYS A 830 14.38 -22.67 -0.14
C LYS A 830 15.07 -23.30 1.08
N LEU A 831 14.47 -24.31 1.73
CA LEU A 831 15.03 -24.95 2.92
C LEU A 831 16.11 -25.98 2.54
N TYR A 832 15.71 -27.12 1.98
CA TYR A 832 16.61 -28.14 1.48
C TYR A 832 15.97 -28.93 0.33
N SER A 833 15.63 -28.25 -0.78
CA SER A 833 15.13 -28.96 -1.96
C SER A 833 16.22 -29.88 -2.55
N PRO A 834 15.88 -31.13 -2.90
CA PRO A 834 16.84 -32.05 -3.48
C PRO A 834 17.20 -31.73 -4.93
N ASP A 835 16.35 -30.98 -5.65
CA ASP A 835 16.38 -30.88 -7.11
C ASP A 835 17.42 -29.89 -7.66
N SER A 836 17.87 -28.92 -6.84
CA SER A 836 18.87 -27.93 -7.24
C SER A 836 19.73 -27.46 -6.06
N THR A 837 20.88 -26.85 -6.34
CA THR A 837 21.68 -26.17 -5.30
C THR A 837 20.97 -24.90 -4.78
N SER A 838 20.24 -24.21 -5.67
CA SER A 838 19.47 -23.00 -5.37
C SER A 838 18.31 -23.21 -4.40
N GLY A 839 17.85 -24.46 -4.21
CA GLY A 839 16.84 -24.81 -3.20
C GLY A 839 17.42 -25.25 -1.85
N ARG A 840 18.75 -25.28 -1.70
CA ARG A 840 19.46 -25.71 -0.47
C ARG A 840 20.04 -24.52 0.30
N LEU A 841 19.19 -23.53 0.57
CA LEU A 841 19.62 -22.27 1.20
C LEU A 841 19.42 -22.27 2.72
N GLY A 842 18.70 -23.25 3.28
CA GLY A 842 18.38 -23.30 4.70
C GLY A 842 17.36 -22.25 5.14
N LEU A 843 16.52 -21.76 4.21
CA LEU A 843 15.56 -20.70 4.46
C LEU A 843 14.14 -21.27 4.67
N LEU A 844 13.43 -20.72 5.65
CA LEU A 844 12.02 -20.95 5.91
C LEU A 844 11.24 -19.67 5.61
N GLU A 845 10.22 -19.76 4.78
CA GLU A 845 9.39 -18.61 4.39
C GLU A 845 8.00 -18.69 5.05
N PHE A 846 7.62 -17.61 5.73
CA PHE A 846 6.29 -17.40 6.27
C PHE A 846 5.47 -16.63 5.24
N ARG A 847 4.46 -17.29 4.66
CA ARG A 847 3.67 -16.71 3.56
C ARG A 847 2.28 -16.24 3.98
N GLY A 848 1.87 -16.53 5.22
CA GLY A 848 0.56 -16.19 5.76
C GLY A 848 0.36 -14.71 6.11
N PHE A 849 1.38 -13.86 5.96
CA PHE A 849 1.33 -12.46 6.38
C PHE A 849 0.93 -11.51 5.25
N GLU A 850 -0.02 -10.63 5.54
CA GLU A 850 -0.32 -9.45 4.75
C GLU A 850 0.70 -8.34 5.02
N MET A 851 0.92 -7.50 4.02
CA MET A 851 1.77 -6.31 4.13
C MET A 851 1.20 -5.33 5.16
N PRO A 852 1.93 -5.05 6.27
CA PRO A 852 1.50 -4.06 7.24
C PRO A 852 1.63 -2.65 6.64
N PRO A 853 0.62 -1.78 6.86
CA PRO A 853 0.59 -0.43 6.28
C PRO A 853 1.73 0.46 6.77
N HIS A 854 2.27 0.17 7.96
CA HIS A 854 3.29 1.00 8.60
C HIS A 854 4.51 0.18 9.05
N LEU A 855 5.71 0.75 8.89
CA LEU A 855 6.99 0.08 9.15
C LEU A 855 7.12 -0.43 10.59
N ARG A 856 6.63 0.33 11.58
CA ARG A 856 6.70 -0.08 13.00
C ARG A 856 5.82 -1.30 13.28
N MET A 857 4.67 -1.42 12.60
CA MET A 857 3.82 -2.62 12.71
C MET A 857 4.58 -3.82 12.14
N SER A 858 5.16 -3.68 10.95
CA SER A 858 6.02 -4.71 10.34
C SER A 858 7.14 -5.18 11.28
N LEU A 859 7.86 -4.25 11.91
CA LEU A 859 8.89 -4.58 12.89
C LEU A 859 8.35 -5.29 14.14
N ALA A 860 7.19 -4.88 14.68
CA ALA A 860 6.57 -5.57 15.82
C ALA A 860 6.14 -7.02 15.50
N GLN A 861 5.69 -7.27 14.27
CA GLN A 861 5.40 -8.61 13.75
C GLN A 861 6.70 -9.42 13.59
N MET A 862 7.74 -8.85 13.02
CA MET A 862 9.05 -9.50 12.86
C MET A 862 9.69 -9.86 14.22
N LEU A 863 9.53 -8.98 15.22
CA LEU A 863 10.00 -9.21 16.59
C LEU A 863 9.31 -10.42 17.23
N LEU A 864 8.00 -10.59 17.02
CA LEU A 864 7.24 -11.74 17.50
C LEU A 864 7.84 -13.05 16.98
N LEU A 865 8.15 -13.12 15.68
CA LEU A 865 8.76 -14.29 15.06
C LEU A 865 10.15 -14.60 15.63
N ARG A 866 11.01 -13.57 15.76
CA ARG A 866 12.36 -13.74 16.33
C ARG A 866 12.30 -14.26 17.77
N ALA A 867 11.40 -13.71 18.58
CA ALA A 867 11.21 -14.13 19.97
C ALA A 867 10.67 -15.57 20.07
N LEU A 868 9.74 -15.96 19.20
CA LEU A 868 9.23 -17.34 19.13
C LEU A 868 10.33 -18.33 18.74
N VAL A 869 11.18 -18.01 17.75
CA VAL A 869 12.35 -18.84 17.43
C VAL A 869 13.29 -18.97 18.62
N ALA A 870 13.61 -17.86 19.31
CA ALA A 870 14.45 -17.88 20.50
C ALA A 870 13.83 -18.74 21.63
N ARG A 871 12.51 -18.62 21.83
CA ARG A 871 11.74 -19.41 22.80
C ARG A 871 11.81 -20.90 22.47
N PHE A 872 11.55 -21.30 21.23
CA PHE A 872 11.53 -22.71 20.82
C PHE A 872 12.93 -23.33 20.76
N TRP A 873 13.96 -22.53 20.49
CA TRP A 873 15.35 -22.97 20.57
C TRP A 873 15.72 -23.41 21.98
N ASN A 874 15.32 -22.62 22.99
CA ASN A 874 15.57 -22.90 24.40
C ASN A 874 14.68 -24.03 24.92
N GLU A 875 13.39 -23.98 24.64
CA GLU A 875 12.41 -24.99 25.05
C GLU A 875 11.49 -25.38 23.88
N PRO A 876 11.78 -26.52 23.22
CA PRO A 876 10.97 -27.01 22.10
C PRO A 876 9.50 -27.27 22.48
N TYR A 877 8.57 -26.86 21.63
CA TYR A 877 7.13 -27.03 21.84
C TYR A 877 6.63 -28.36 21.24
N ARG A 878 6.60 -29.41 22.06
CA ARG A 878 6.14 -30.75 21.65
C ARG A 878 4.84 -31.15 22.35
N LYS A 879 3.72 -30.61 21.87
CA LYS A 879 2.37 -30.92 22.38
C LYS A 879 1.55 -31.66 21.32
N PRO A 880 0.52 -32.44 21.69
CA PRO A 880 -0.36 -33.11 20.73
C PRO A 880 -1.17 -32.09 19.93
N LEU A 881 -1.31 -32.30 18.61
CA LEU A 881 -2.09 -31.43 17.72
C LEU A 881 -3.60 -31.47 18.05
N VAL A 882 -4.27 -30.34 17.86
CA VAL A 882 -5.71 -30.17 18.12
C VAL A 882 -6.53 -30.42 16.86
N ARG A 883 -7.63 -31.18 16.94
CA ARG A 883 -8.55 -31.40 15.82
C ARG A 883 -9.70 -30.38 15.86
N TRP A 884 -9.47 -29.17 15.38
CA TRP A 884 -10.44 -28.07 15.44
C TRP A 884 -11.75 -28.33 14.67
N GLY A 885 -11.68 -29.01 13.52
CA GLY A 885 -12.84 -29.20 12.65
C GLY A 885 -13.47 -27.86 12.23
N THR A 886 -14.80 -27.77 12.21
CA THR A 886 -15.52 -26.54 11.84
C THR A 886 -15.30 -25.38 12.81
N LEU A 887 -14.87 -25.65 14.05
CA LEU A 887 -14.60 -24.60 15.05
C LEU A 887 -13.46 -23.67 14.62
N LEU A 888 -12.55 -24.12 13.77
CA LEU A 888 -11.47 -23.28 13.23
C LEU A 888 -12.06 -22.06 12.48
N HIS A 889 -13.01 -22.30 11.58
CA HIS A 889 -13.64 -21.26 10.77
C HIS A 889 -14.88 -20.65 11.41
N ASP A 890 -15.43 -21.25 12.46
CA ASP A 890 -16.54 -20.69 13.23
C ASP A 890 -16.06 -19.72 14.31
N ARG A 891 -15.20 -20.21 15.21
CA ARG A 891 -14.74 -19.50 16.41
C ARG A 891 -13.55 -18.59 16.13
N TYR A 892 -12.50 -19.13 15.49
CA TYR A 892 -11.23 -18.44 15.30
C TYR A 892 -11.18 -17.51 14.07
N MET A 893 -12.34 -17.20 13.48
CA MET A 893 -12.48 -16.09 12.53
C MET A 893 -13.14 -14.86 13.17
N LEU A 894 -13.47 -14.93 14.47
CA LEU A 894 -14.04 -13.83 15.23
C LEU A 894 -12.93 -13.07 16.00
N PRO A 895 -12.90 -11.73 15.93
CA PRO A 895 -11.89 -10.89 16.58
C PRO A 895 -11.68 -11.19 18.06
N HIS A 896 -12.75 -11.48 18.81
CA HIS A 896 -12.67 -11.74 20.26
C HIS A 896 -11.80 -12.96 20.58
N TYR A 897 -12.03 -14.07 19.90
CA TYR A 897 -11.30 -15.31 20.17
C TYR A 897 -9.88 -15.26 19.66
N LEU A 898 -9.64 -14.57 18.54
CA LEU A 898 -8.29 -14.32 18.06
C LEU A 898 -7.49 -13.43 19.01
N TRP A 899 -8.12 -12.41 19.59
CA TRP A 899 -7.47 -11.55 20.58
C TRP A 899 -7.15 -12.30 21.88
N ALA A 900 -8.07 -13.14 22.35
CA ALA A 900 -7.84 -14.00 23.51
C ALA A 900 -6.71 -15.01 23.25
N ASP A 901 -6.66 -15.62 22.06
CA ASP A 901 -5.61 -16.57 21.67
C ASP A 901 -4.24 -15.87 21.53
N LEU A 902 -4.18 -14.66 20.96
CA LEU A 902 -2.95 -13.87 20.94
C LEU A 902 -2.47 -13.53 22.36
N LYS A 903 -3.38 -13.21 23.28
CA LYS A 903 -3.02 -12.97 24.68
C LYS A 903 -2.28 -14.15 25.28
N ASP A 904 -2.72 -15.38 25.01
CA ASP A 904 -2.04 -16.59 25.50
C ASP A 904 -0.62 -16.71 24.91
N VAL A 905 -0.42 -16.34 23.64
CA VAL A 905 0.91 -16.30 23.02
C VAL A 905 1.82 -15.26 23.68
N ILE A 906 1.30 -14.07 23.96
CA ILE A 906 2.05 -13.01 24.64
C ILE A 906 2.41 -13.41 26.08
N ASP A 907 1.49 -14.04 26.79
CA ASP A 907 1.74 -14.54 28.14
C ASP A 907 2.81 -15.66 28.15
N ASP A 908 2.82 -16.58 27.17
CA ASP A 908 3.90 -17.57 27.01
C ASP A 908 5.27 -16.90 26.80
N LEU A 909 5.34 -15.89 25.93
CA LEU A 909 6.58 -15.15 25.69
C LEU A 909 7.05 -14.36 26.93
N ARG A 910 6.13 -13.79 27.71
CA ARG A 910 6.43 -13.14 29.00
C ARG A 910 6.99 -14.14 30.00
N LEU A 911 6.41 -15.33 30.09
CA LEU A 911 6.93 -16.41 30.94
C LEU A 911 8.31 -16.89 30.49
N ALA A 912 8.58 -16.90 29.18
CA ALA A 912 9.91 -17.16 28.62
C ALA A 912 10.91 -16.00 28.81
N GLY A 913 10.50 -14.92 29.49
CA GLY A 913 11.33 -13.77 29.83
C GLY A 913 11.50 -12.77 28.68
N PHE A 914 10.49 -12.62 27.83
CA PHE A 914 10.39 -11.56 26.83
C PHE A 914 9.24 -10.61 27.21
N ALA A 915 9.54 -9.35 27.53
CA ALA A 915 8.58 -8.39 28.05
C ALA A 915 7.66 -7.79 26.97
N PHE A 916 6.88 -8.63 26.29
CA PHE A 916 5.84 -8.19 25.37
C PHE A 916 4.63 -7.63 26.11
N GLU A 917 4.02 -6.60 25.52
CA GLU A 917 2.72 -6.08 25.94
C GLU A 917 1.68 -6.35 24.85
N LEU A 918 0.52 -6.87 25.24
CA LEU A 918 -0.56 -7.23 24.31
C LEU A 918 -1.05 -6.00 23.51
N ASP A 919 -1.01 -4.83 24.13
CA ASP A 919 -1.46 -3.56 23.55
C ASP A 919 -0.66 -3.16 22.30
N TRP A 920 0.57 -3.65 22.14
CA TRP A 920 1.38 -3.43 20.93
C TRP A 920 0.76 -4.06 19.67
N TYR A 921 -0.24 -4.94 19.81
CA TYR A 921 -0.92 -5.57 18.69
C TYR A 921 -2.33 -5.02 18.45
N LYS A 922 -2.78 -4.01 19.21
CA LYS A 922 -4.05 -3.31 18.95
C LYS A 922 -4.12 -2.67 17.55
N PRO A 923 -3.04 -2.07 16.99
CA PRO A 923 -3.08 -1.58 15.62
C PRO A 923 -3.39 -2.67 14.59
N PHE A 924 -2.88 -3.90 14.78
CA PHE A 924 -3.23 -5.05 13.93
C PHE A 924 -4.69 -5.46 14.09
N LEU A 925 -5.21 -5.43 15.33
CA LEU A 925 -6.61 -5.73 15.60
C LEU A 925 -7.54 -4.71 14.92
N GLU A 926 -7.25 -3.40 15.00
CA GLU A 926 -8.06 -2.37 14.36
C GLU A 926 -7.93 -2.37 12.84
N PHE A 927 -6.73 -2.66 12.31
CA PHE A 927 -6.50 -2.82 10.87
C PHE A 927 -7.27 -4.00 10.30
N ARG A 928 -7.18 -5.17 10.94
CA ARG A 928 -7.81 -6.42 10.47
C ARG A 928 -9.31 -6.46 10.74
N PHE A 929 -9.74 -5.89 11.87
CA PHE A 929 -11.11 -5.95 12.38
C PHE A 929 -11.65 -4.56 12.73
N PRO A 930 -11.77 -3.67 11.73
CA PRO A 930 -12.19 -2.30 11.98
C PRO A 930 -13.57 -2.27 12.64
N ARG A 931 -13.70 -1.40 13.64
CA ARG A 931 -14.95 -1.15 14.33
C ARG A 931 -15.90 -0.31 13.47
N HIS A 932 -17.11 -0.81 13.25
CA HIS A 932 -18.15 -0.06 12.53
C HIS A 932 -18.91 0.90 13.44
N GLY A 933 -19.15 0.52 14.69
CA GLY A 933 -19.84 1.38 15.65
C GLY A 933 -20.13 0.71 16.98
N THR A 934 -20.49 1.54 17.94
CA THR A 934 -20.94 1.11 19.27
C THR A 934 -22.25 1.82 19.59
N LEU A 935 -23.20 1.09 20.17
CA LEU A 935 -24.47 1.60 20.64
C LEU A 935 -24.60 1.33 22.14
N GLN A 936 -24.91 2.36 22.92
CA GLN A 936 -25.22 2.24 24.34
C GLN A 936 -26.75 2.25 24.54
N LEU A 937 -27.30 1.17 25.09
CA LEU A 937 -28.72 1.02 25.43
C LEU A 937 -28.88 0.77 26.94
N GLY A 938 -29.05 1.84 27.71
CA GLY A 938 -29.00 1.74 29.18
C GLY A 938 -27.63 1.24 29.62
N ASP A 939 -27.59 0.14 30.39
CA ASP A 939 -26.33 -0.47 30.85
C ASP A 939 -25.73 -1.46 29.84
N ILE A 940 -26.39 -1.70 28.70
CA ILE A 940 -25.96 -2.67 27.68
C ILE A 940 -25.24 -1.95 26.55
N ALA A 941 -23.97 -2.31 26.32
CA ALA A 941 -23.20 -1.86 25.17
C ALA A 941 -23.24 -2.90 24.05
N VAL A 942 -23.52 -2.48 22.81
CA VAL A 942 -23.47 -3.31 21.60
C VAL A 942 -22.37 -2.78 20.69
N GLU A 943 -21.38 -3.60 20.38
CA GLU A 943 -20.28 -3.28 19.45
C GLU A 943 -20.36 -4.15 18.20
N LEU A 944 -20.21 -3.52 17.03
CA LEU A 944 -20.11 -4.19 15.73
C LEU A 944 -18.69 -4.01 15.16
N ARG A 945 -18.04 -5.13 14.84
CA ARG A 945 -16.73 -5.18 14.16
C ARG A 945 -16.80 -6.06 12.93
N THR A 946 -15.98 -5.77 11.93
CA THR A 946 -15.70 -6.73 10.86
C THR A 946 -15.10 -8.02 11.46
N ALA A 947 -15.41 -9.17 10.87
CA ALA A 947 -14.82 -10.47 11.20
C ALA A 947 -14.35 -11.15 9.90
N ILE A 948 -13.54 -12.22 10.01
CA ILE A 948 -13.03 -12.88 8.80
C ILE A 948 -14.11 -13.81 8.23
N GLU A 949 -14.18 -13.86 6.90
CA GLU A 949 -14.93 -14.84 6.15
C GLU A 949 -14.02 -15.41 5.04
N PRO A 950 -13.87 -16.74 4.94
CA PRO A 950 -13.02 -17.34 3.91
C PRO A 950 -13.73 -17.26 2.56
N TRP A 951 -13.02 -16.77 1.55
CA TRP A 951 -13.53 -16.77 0.17
C TRP A 951 -13.22 -18.09 -0.49
N ASN A 952 -14.24 -18.92 -0.66
CA ASN A 952 -14.07 -20.23 -1.28
C ASN A 952 -13.89 -20.08 -2.79
N VAL A 953 -12.92 -20.81 -3.33
CA VAL A 953 -12.78 -20.98 -4.79
C VAL A 953 -13.99 -21.77 -5.32
N LEU A 954 -14.56 -21.27 -6.41
CA LEU A 954 -15.70 -21.85 -7.12
C LEU A 954 -15.25 -22.93 -8.10
N GLY A 955 -16.24 -23.58 -8.73
CA GLY A 955 -15.97 -24.52 -9.83
C GLY A 955 -15.22 -23.86 -10.98
N GLU A 956 -14.50 -24.68 -11.74
CA GLU A 956 -13.78 -24.24 -12.95
C GLU A 956 -14.75 -23.74 -14.02
N GLU A 957 -14.44 -22.58 -14.59
CA GLU A 957 -15.18 -22.00 -15.71
C GLU A 957 -14.27 -21.90 -16.94
N ASN A 958 -14.76 -22.30 -18.11
CA ASN A 958 -14.02 -22.14 -19.36
C ASN A 958 -14.24 -20.72 -19.90
N THR A 959 -13.16 -19.95 -19.97
CA THR A 959 -13.10 -18.65 -20.60
C THR A 959 -12.43 -18.77 -21.99
N SER A 960 -12.56 -17.75 -22.82
CA SER A 960 -11.87 -17.66 -24.12
C SER A 960 -10.35 -17.71 -24.01
N LEU A 961 -9.78 -17.43 -22.84
CA LEU A 961 -8.35 -17.42 -22.53
C LEU A 961 -7.88 -18.68 -21.77
N GLY A 962 -8.79 -19.61 -21.43
CA GLY A 962 -8.49 -20.82 -20.67
C GLY A 962 -9.43 -21.05 -19.48
N THR A 963 -9.05 -21.93 -18.56
CA THR A 963 -9.86 -22.24 -17.37
C THR A 963 -9.61 -21.22 -16.25
N ALA A 964 -10.66 -20.54 -15.80
CA ALA A 964 -10.63 -19.62 -14.67
C ALA A 964 -11.27 -20.24 -13.43
N ARG A 965 -10.79 -19.85 -12.24
CA ARG A 965 -11.35 -20.25 -10.95
C ARG A 965 -11.68 -18.99 -10.15
N TYR A 966 -12.95 -18.61 -10.15
CA TYR A 966 -13.44 -17.45 -9.40
C TYR A 966 -13.49 -17.75 -7.89
N VAL A 967 -13.53 -16.70 -7.08
CA VAL A 967 -13.74 -16.79 -5.63
C VAL A 967 -15.07 -16.16 -5.27
N ASP A 968 -15.79 -16.75 -4.32
CA ASP A 968 -17.03 -16.16 -3.80
C ASP A 968 -16.73 -15.07 -2.76
N SER A 969 -16.53 -13.83 -3.23
CA SER A 969 -16.36 -12.65 -2.39
C SER A 969 -17.70 -11.99 -1.99
N SER A 970 -18.83 -12.66 -2.23
CA SER A 970 -20.17 -12.12 -1.95
C SER A 970 -20.61 -12.24 -0.49
N VAL A 971 -19.90 -13.06 0.28
CA VAL A 971 -20.23 -13.40 1.66
C VAL A 971 -19.27 -12.68 2.58
N GLU A 972 -19.82 -12.06 3.62
CA GLU A 972 -19.07 -11.35 4.64
C GLU A 972 -19.52 -11.78 6.04
N ARG A 973 -18.72 -11.40 7.03
CA ARG A 973 -18.99 -11.68 8.44
C ARG A 973 -18.75 -10.46 9.31
N LEU A 974 -19.66 -10.22 10.24
CA LEU A 974 -19.49 -9.28 11.35
C LEU A 974 -19.40 -10.03 12.67
N GLN A 975 -18.66 -9.50 13.63
CA GLN A 975 -18.79 -9.86 15.03
C GLN A 975 -19.69 -8.84 15.73
N VAL A 976 -20.68 -9.35 16.47
CA VAL A 976 -21.42 -8.58 17.47
C VAL A 976 -20.91 -8.95 18.84
N LYS A 977 -20.53 -7.95 19.64
CA LYS A 977 -20.15 -8.11 21.04
C LYS A 977 -21.10 -7.31 21.92
N LEU A 978 -21.67 -7.95 22.94
CA LEU A 978 -22.48 -7.28 23.96
C LEU A 978 -21.77 -7.29 25.30
N ASN A 979 -21.92 -6.19 26.03
CA ASN A 979 -21.42 -6.06 27.41
C ASN A 979 -22.55 -5.57 28.32
N GLY A 980 -22.63 -6.10 29.54
CA GLY A 980 -23.69 -5.80 30.51
C GLY A 980 -25.04 -6.50 30.25
N LEU A 981 -25.06 -7.54 29.42
CA LEU A 981 -26.30 -8.26 29.06
C LEU A 981 -26.73 -9.26 30.16
N ILE A 982 -28.04 -9.28 30.47
CA ILE A 982 -28.67 -10.34 31.27
C ILE A 982 -29.36 -11.32 30.31
N ASP A 983 -28.76 -12.48 30.10
CA ASP A 983 -29.19 -13.50 29.12
C ASP A 983 -30.61 -14.04 29.34
N SER A 984 -31.07 -14.09 30.59
CA SER A 984 -32.43 -14.52 30.96
C SER A 984 -33.52 -13.50 30.60
N ARG A 985 -33.14 -12.29 30.19
CA ARG A 985 -34.07 -11.18 29.93
C ARG A 985 -33.96 -10.61 28.52
N TYR A 986 -32.75 -10.50 28.00
CA TYR A 986 -32.51 -9.80 26.75
C TYR A 986 -32.07 -10.75 25.64
N VAL A 987 -32.61 -10.51 24.45
CA VAL A 987 -32.25 -11.22 23.23
C VAL A 987 -31.92 -10.23 22.14
N LEU A 988 -30.82 -10.48 21.43
CA LEU A 988 -30.47 -9.73 20.23
C LEU A 988 -31.04 -10.45 19.01
N ALA A 989 -31.69 -9.68 18.12
CA ALA A 989 -32.13 -10.13 16.82
C ALA A 989 -31.39 -9.37 15.70
N CYS A 990 -31.09 -10.04 14.60
CA CYS A 990 -30.56 -9.45 13.37
C CYS A 990 -31.49 -9.81 12.20
N ASN A 991 -32.03 -8.82 11.49
CA ASN A 991 -33.01 -9.01 10.40
C ASN A 991 -34.17 -9.96 10.77
N GLY A 992 -34.64 -9.88 12.01
CA GLY A 992 -35.73 -10.74 12.51
C GLY A 992 -35.29 -12.14 12.97
N HIS A 993 -34.02 -12.50 12.87
CA HIS A 993 -33.47 -13.78 13.35
C HIS A 993 -32.77 -13.61 14.69
N ARG A 994 -32.97 -14.57 15.61
CA ARG A 994 -32.29 -14.56 16.91
C ARG A 994 -30.79 -14.81 16.73
N VAL A 995 -29.97 -13.94 17.31
CA VAL A 995 -28.51 -14.10 17.32
C VAL A 995 -28.13 -15.09 18.44
N PRO A 996 -27.45 -16.21 18.13
CA PRO A 996 -27.01 -17.20 19.11
C PRO A 996 -25.79 -16.69 19.87
N LEU A 997 -26.03 -15.82 20.85
CA LEU A 997 -24.99 -15.22 21.69
C LEU A 997 -24.29 -16.26 22.55
N VAL A 998 -22.96 -16.33 22.46
CA VAL A 998 -22.11 -17.24 23.23
C VAL A 998 -21.39 -16.44 24.33
N PRO A 999 -21.39 -16.91 25.60
CA PRO A 999 -20.70 -16.23 26.69
C PRO A 999 -19.17 -16.30 26.51
N THR A 1000 -18.47 -15.21 26.82
CA THR A 1000 -17.00 -15.13 26.67
C THR A 1000 -16.23 -15.65 27.89
N GLY A 1001 -16.93 -15.96 28.99
CA GLY A 1001 -16.35 -16.27 30.30
C GLY A 1001 -16.32 -15.07 31.26
N VAL A 1002 -16.51 -13.85 30.75
CA VAL A 1002 -16.74 -12.65 31.56
C VAL A 1002 -18.25 -12.49 31.78
N HIS A 1003 -18.66 -12.27 33.04
CA HIS A 1003 -20.08 -12.14 33.39
C HIS A 1003 -20.72 -10.96 32.65
N GLY A 1004 -21.80 -11.22 31.91
CA GLY A 1004 -22.54 -10.22 31.14
C GLY A 1004 -21.93 -9.89 29.77
N GLU A 1005 -20.86 -10.58 29.36
CA GLU A 1005 -20.22 -10.38 28.06
C GLU A 1005 -20.49 -11.56 27.12
N PHE A 1006 -20.96 -11.24 25.91
CA PHE A 1006 -21.37 -12.23 24.91
C PHE A 1006 -20.88 -11.84 23.52
N VAL A 1007 -20.62 -12.84 22.68
CA VAL A 1007 -20.15 -12.66 21.31
C VAL A 1007 -20.86 -13.60 20.33
N CYS A 1008 -21.06 -13.15 19.10
CA CYS A 1008 -21.53 -13.98 17.99
C CYS A 1008 -21.07 -13.39 16.65
N GLY A 1009 -20.74 -14.26 15.69
CA GLY A 1009 -20.60 -13.93 14.29
C GLY A 1009 -21.96 -13.81 13.59
N VAL A 1010 -22.10 -12.87 12.67
CA VAL A 1010 -23.25 -12.77 11.75
C VAL A 1010 -22.69 -12.84 10.35
N ARG A 1011 -23.00 -13.94 9.66
CA ARG A 1011 -22.59 -14.22 8.28
C ARG A 1011 -23.75 -13.89 7.35
N TYR A 1012 -23.46 -13.12 6.31
CA TYR A 1012 -24.48 -12.58 5.40
C TYR A 1012 -23.94 -12.40 3.99
N ARG A 1013 -24.85 -12.27 3.02
CA ARG A 1013 -24.51 -11.90 1.65
C ARG A 1013 -24.53 -10.37 1.49
N ALA A 1014 -23.39 -9.79 1.16
CA ALA A 1014 -23.15 -8.36 1.04
C ALA A 1014 -23.52 -7.81 -0.35
N TRP A 1015 -23.27 -8.58 -1.41
CA TRP A 1015 -23.62 -8.25 -2.80
C TRP A 1015 -23.96 -9.54 -3.58
N GLN A 1016 -24.40 -9.43 -4.83
CA GLN A 1016 -24.84 -10.59 -5.62
C GLN A 1016 -24.10 -10.69 -6.96
N PRO A 1017 -22.94 -11.37 -7.01
CA PRO A 1017 -22.27 -11.68 -8.26
C PRO A 1017 -23.06 -12.69 -9.10
N PRO A 1018 -22.82 -12.72 -10.42
CA PRO A 1018 -23.38 -13.75 -11.29
C PRO A 1018 -22.84 -15.15 -10.95
N SER A 1019 -21.59 -15.27 -10.49
CA SER A 1019 -20.97 -16.53 -10.05
C SER A 1019 -20.71 -16.50 -8.53
N ALA A 1020 -21.35 -17.42 -7.78
CA ALA A 1020 -21.24 -17.54 -6.32
C ALA A 1020 -21.64 -18.96 -5.89
N LEU A 1021 -21.33 -19.38 -4.65
CA LEU A 1021 -21.72 -20.70 -4.12
C LEU A 1021 -23.24 -20.91 -4.10
N HIS A 1022 -24.00 -19.83 -3.84
CA HIS A 1022 -25.45 -19.84 -3.72
C HIS A 1022 -26.08 -18.63 -4.43
N PRO A 1023 -26.14 -18.62 -5.78
CA PRO A 1023 -26.48 -17.43 -6.56
C PRO A 1023 -27.95 -16.98 -6.40
N THR A 1024 -28.83 -17.86 -5.93
CA THR A 1024 -30.26 -17.58 -5.71
C THR A 1024 -30.56 -16.88 -4.39
N ILE A 1025 -29.58 -16.75 -3.50
CA ILE A 1025 -29.74 -16.06 -2.22
C ILE A 1025 -29.48 -14.57 -2.47
N GLY A 1026 -30.45 -13.72 -2.09
CA GLY A 1026 -30.36 -12.27 -2.24
C GLY A 1026 -29.45 -11.59 -1.22
N ILE A 1027 -29.26 -10.28 -1.39
CA ILE A 1027 -28.49 -9.41 -0.49
C ILE A 1027 -29.25 -9.25 0.84
N HIS A 1028 -28.52 -9.25 1.96
CA HIS A 1028 -29.10 -9.10 3.31
C HIS A 1028 -28.88 -7.69 3.90
N SER A 1029 -28.09 -6.83 3.25
CA SER A 1029 -27.91 -5.43 3.64
C SER A 1029 -29.20 -4.63 3.38
N PRO A 1030 -29.63 -3.72 4.28
CA PRO A 1030 -29.00 -3.38 5.55
C PRO A 1030 -29.21 -4.45 6.63
N LEU A 1031 -28.24 -4.56 7.55
CA LEU A 1031 -28.34 -5.40 8.74
C LEU A 1031 -28.94 -4.59 9.89
N VAL A 1032 -30.12 -4.98 10.34
CA VAL A 1032 -30.85 -4.33 11.43
C VAL A 1032 -30.72 -5.18 12.69
N PHE A 1033 -30.05 -4.63 13.70
CA PHE A 1033 -29.86 -5.24 15.01
C PHE A 1033 -30.84 -4.63 16.02
N ASP A 1034 -31.63 -5.47 16.68
CA ASP A 1034 -32.60 -5.02 17.68
C ASP A 1034 -32.44 -5.82 18.97
N LEU A 1035 -32.34 -5.09 20.08
CA LEU A 1035 -32.32 -5.67 21.42
C LEU A 1035 -33.75 -5.74 21.97
N ILE A 1036 -34.20 -6.95 22.28
CA ILE A 1036 -35.57 -7.25 22.72
C ILE A 1036 -35.54 -7.66 24.20
N ASP A 1037 -36.41 -7.02 25.00
CA ASP A 1037 -36.67 -7.36 26.40
C ASP A 1037 -37.80 -8.40 26.46
N THR A 1038 -37.45 -9.66 26.71
CA THR A 1038 -38.38 -10.79 26.71
C THR A 1038 -39.32 -10.80 27.92
N TRP A 1039 -39.05 -10.02 28.96
CA TRP A 1039 -39.94 -9.91 30.11
C TRP A 1039 -41.10 -8.96 29.84
N ASN A 1040 -40.92 -8.02 28.90
CA ASN A 1040 -41.88 -6.98 28.57
C ASN A 1040 -42.34 -7.02 27.09
N ASP A 1041 -41.92 -8.04 26.33
CA ASP A 1041 -42.21 -8.24 24.90
C ASP A 1041 -42.02 -6.98 24.04
N ARG A 1042 -40.91 -6.26 24.26
CA ARG A 1042 -40.64 -4.99 23.58
C ARG A 1042 -39.19 -4.85 23.11
N ALA A 1043 -39.00 -4.19 21.97
CA ALA A 1043 -37.69 -3.71 21.57
C ALA A 1043 -37.26 -2.52 22.44
N VAL A 1044 -36.05 -2.59 22.99
CA VAL A 1044 -35.43 -1.53 23.80
C VAL A 1044 -34.80 -0.47 22.89
N GLY A 1045 -34.21 -0.92 21.79
CA GLY A 1045 -33.50 -0.10 20.82
C GLY A 1045 -32.66 -0.98 19.89
N GLY A 1046 -31.92 -0.36 18.98
CA GLY A 1046 -31.17 -1.08 17.96
C GLY A 1046 -30.26 -0.18 17.15
N CYS A 1047 -29.54 -0.79 16.23
CA CYS A 1047 -28.70 -0.10 15.26
C CYS A 1047 -28.85 -0.73 13.88
N THR A 1048 -28.62 0.07 12.85
CA THR A 1048 -28.65 -0.40 11.46
C THR A 1048 -27.27 -0.23 10.84
N ARG A 1049 -26.79 -1.27 10.15
CA ARG A 1049 -25.56 -1.23 9.36
C ARG A 1049 -25.92 -1.30 7.88
N PHE A 1050 -25.47 -0.33 7.11
CA PHE A 1050 -25.56 -0.29 5.65
C PHE A 1050 -24.23 -0.70 5.05
N GLN A 1051 -24.22 -1.70 4.15
CA GLN A 1051 -23.05 -2.01 3.34
C GLN A 1051 -22.98 -1.08 2.15
N ASP A 1052 -21.90 -0.30 2.07
CA ASP A 1052 -21.56 0.48 0.89
C ASP A 1052 -20.74 -0.41 -0.06
N TRP A 1053 -21.17 -0.52 -1.30
CA TRP A 1053 -20.36 -0.96 -2.42
C TRP A 1053 -20.32 0.27 -3.29
N GLY A 1054 -19.15 0.91 -3.44
CA GLY A 1054 -18.91 2.25 -4.01
C GLY A 1054 -19.39 2.52 -5.45
N HIS A 1055 -20.44 1.85 -5.91
CA HIS A 1055 -21.21 2.14 -7.11
C HIS A 1055 -21.95 3.50 -7.06
N SER A 1056 -21.76 4.32 -6.02
CA SER A 1056 -22.38 5.64 -5.91
C SER A 1056 -21.66 6.74 -6.69
N ILE A 1057 -20.53 6.48 -7.35
CA ILE A 1057 -19.87 7.44 -8.24
C ILE A 1057 -19.65 6.80 -9.62
N GLY A 1058 -20.71 6.69 -10.43
CA GLY A 1058 -20.54 6.59 -11.89
C GLY A 1058 -21.47 5.68 -12.72
N SER A 1059 -22.35 4.86 -12.16
CA SER A 1059 -23.20 3.99 -13.00
C SER A 1059 -24.59 3.72 -12.45
N PHE A 1060 -25.50 4.69 -12.57
CA PHE A 1060 -26.92 4.39 -12.58
C PHE A 1060 -27.31 3.88 -13.98
N SER A 1061 -27.35 2.55 -14.13
CA SER A 1061 -28.01 1.88 -15.26
C SER A 1061 -28.96 0.81 -14.72
N HIS A 1062 -30.21 1.22 -14.57
CA HIS A 1062 -31.46 0.47 -14.41
C HIS A 1062 -31.74 -0.38 -13.15
N PRO A 1063 -32.96 -0.26 -12.56
CA PRO A 1063 -33.45 -1.15 -11.53
C PRO A 1063 -34.06 -2.42 -12.14
N SER A 1064 -33.64 -3.60 -11.67
CA SER A 1064 -34.43 -4.81 -11.83
C SER A 1064 -35.65 -4.73 -10.90
N ALA A 1065 -36.83 -4.59 -11.48
CA ALA A 1065 -38.11 -4.60 -10.80
C ALA A 1065 -38.35 -5.93 -10.06
N GLY A 1066 -38.78 -5.86 -8.79
CA GLY A 1066 -39.39 -6.99 -8.10
C GLY A 1066 -38.82 -7.31 -6.72
N SER A 1067 -39.05 -6.43 -5.74
CA SER A 1067 -39.13 -6.87 -4.33
C SER A 1067 -40.15 -5.97 -3.60
N PRO A 1068 -41.03 -6.53 -2.73
CA PRO A 1068 -42.13 -5.79 -2.15
C PRO A 1068 -41.63 -4.77 -1.11
N THR A 1069 -42.08 -3.52 -1.30
CA THR A 1069 -42.19 -2.41 -0.35
C THR A 1069 -41.65 -2.63 1.08
N LEU A 1070 -40.39 -2.26 1.31
CA LEU A 1070 -39.97 -1.60 2.55
C LEU A 1070 -39.88 -0.09 2.25
N SER A 1071 -40.76 0.68 2.87
CA SER A 1071 -41.07 2.08 2.53
C SER A 1071 -40.08 3.11 3.08
N THR A 1072 -38.78 2.84 3.00
CA THR A 1072 -37.77 3.87 3.28
C THR A 1072 -36.97 4.09 2.01
N GLN A 1073 -37.35 5.11 1.24
CA GLN A 1073 -36.43 5.74 0.31
C GLN A 1073 -35.13 6.04 1.08
N PRO A 1074 -33.94 5.75 0.53
CA PRO A 1074 -32.70 6.07 1.22
C PRO A 1074 -32.63 7.58 1.42
N THR A 1075 -32.77 8.02 2.67
CA THR A 1075 -32.50 9.40 3.09
C THR A 1075 -31.03 9.70 2.88
N ALA A 1076 -30.64 10.98 2.73
CA ALA A 1076 -29.24 11.45 2.67
C ALA A 1076 -28.32 10.95 3.82
N GLN A 1077 -28.90 10.32 4.86
CA GLN A 1077 -28.19 9.61 5.93
C GLN A 1077 -27.71 8.19 5.57
N ALA A 1078 -28.07 7.64 4.40
CA ALA A 1078 -27.73 6.28 3.96
C ALA A 1078 -26.23 6.06 3.69
N VAL A 1079 -25.43 7.13 3.70
CA VAL A 1079 -23.96 7.07 3.52
C VAL A 1079 -23.21 6.88 4.85
N ARG A 1080 -23.92 6.95 6.00
CA ARG A 1080 -23.34 6.48 7.27
C ARG A 1080 -23.43 4.95 7.31
N THR A 1081 -22.28 4.27 7.21
CA THR A 1081 -22.21 2.80 7.28
C THR A 1081 -22.86 2.24 8.55
N PHE A 1082 -22.82 2.96 9.67
CA PHE A 1082 -23.50 2.62 10.93
C PHE A 1082 -24.43 3.75 11.39
N ILE A 1083 -25.70 3.40 11.67
CA ILE A 1083 -26.69 4.33 12.21
C ILE A 1083 -27.11 3.86 13.62
N PRO A 1084 -26.83 4.66 14.67
CA PRO A 1084 -27.45 4.46 15.97
C PRO A 1084 -28.94 4.80 15.86
N GLY A 1085 -29.80 3.79 16.04
CA GLY A 1085 -31.22 3.85 15.70
C GLY A 1085 -31.60 2.73 14.72
N GLY A 1086 -32.26 1.70 15.25
CA GLY A 1086 -32.82 0.56 14.51
C GLY A 1086 -34.33 0.64 14.43
N SER A 1087 -35.02 -0.45 14.77
CA SER A 1087 -36.48 -0.41 14.90
C SER A 1087 -36.91 0.51 16.03
N ALA A 1088 -38.01 1.24 15.85
CA ALA A 1088 -38.58 2.06 16.91
C ALA A 1088 -38.89 1.20 18.17
N PRO A 1089 -38.64 1.71 19.39
CA PRO A 1089 -39.04 1.02 20.61
C PRO A 1089 -40.55 0.72 20.58
N GLY A 1090 -40.92 -0.54 20.77
CA GLY A 1090 -42.30 -0.98 20.62
C GLY A 1090 -42.49 -2.48 20.85
N PRO A 1091 -43.76 -2.97 20.85
CA PRO A 1091 -44.05 -4.38 21.04
C PRO A 1091 -43.37 -5.24 19.98
N ARG A 1092 -42.64 -6.26 20.41
CA ARG A 1092 -41.90 -7.15 19.50
C ARG A 1092 -41.81 -8.54 20.09
N VAL A 1093 -42.26 -9.53 19.32
CA VAL A 1093 -42.16 -10.93 19.71
C VAL A 1093 -40.71 -11.39 19.51
N PRO A 1094 -40.07 -11.99 20.53
CA PRO A 1094 -38.74 -12.57 20.38
C PRO A 1094 -38.71 -13.64 19.28
N PRO A 1095 -37.73 -13.61 18.36
CA PRO A 1095 -37.60 -14.67 17.36
C PRO A 1095 -37.30 -16.03 18.03
N PRO A 1096 -37.70 -17.15 17.42
CA PRO A 1096 -37.42 -18.48 17.94
C PRO A 1096 -35.91 -18.73 18.06
N VAL A 1097 -35.55 -19.67 18.94
CA VAL A 1097 -34.15 -20.13 19.06
C VAL A 1097 -33.80 -20.89 17.79
N ALA A 1098 -32.74 -20.46 17.10
CA ALA A 1098 -32.19 -21.20 15.96
C ALA A 1098 -31.53 -22.51 16.45
N GLU A 1099 -31.66 -23.60 15.69
CA GLU A 1099 -30.92 -24.83 15.97
C GLU A 1099 -29.41 -24.59 15.83
N VAL A 1100 -28.68 -24.90 16.90
CA VAL A 1100 -27.23 -24.78 16.96
C VAL A 1100 -26.64 -26.00 16.24
N GLY A 1101 -26.16 -25.79 15.01
CA GLY A 1101 -25.54 -26.83 14.17
C GLY A 1101 -24.01 -26.87 14.30
N GLU A 1102 -23.32 -27.16 13.20
CA GLU A 1102 -21.85 -27.25 13.12
C GLU A 1102 -21.11 -25.91 13.35
N PHE A 1103 -21.84 -24.79 13.36
CA PHE A 1103 -21.33 -23.41 13.54
C PHE A 1103 -22.00 -22.72 14.74
N PRO A 1104 -21.69 -23.13 15.98
CA PRO A 1104 -22.34 -22.61 17.19
C PRO A 1104 -22.10 -21.12 17.48
N HIS A 1105 -21.04 -20.51 16.93
CA HIS A 1105 -20.68 -19.12 17.17
C HIS A 1105 -21.17 -18.18 16.06
N THR A 1106 -21.88 -18.68 15.05
CA THR A 1106 -22.26 -17.90 13.87
C THR A 1106 -23.75 -18.04 13.55
N LEU A 1107 -24.42 -16.89 13.45
CA LEU A 1107 -25.71 -16.78 12.75
C LEU A 1107 -25.45 -16.65 11.24
N ASP A 1108 -25.79 -17.66 10.45
CA ASP A 1108 -25.75 -17.58 8.98
C ASP A 1108 -27.12 -17.21 8.42
N LEU A 1109 -27.30 -15.94 8.04
CA LEU A 1109 -28.55 -15.40 7.49
C LEU A 1109 -28.95 -16.05 6.15
N ARG A 1110 -28.01 -16.71 5.48
CA ARG A 1110 -28.25 -17.38 4.19
C ARG A 1110 -29.02 -18.69 4.37
N ARG A 1111 -29.06 -19.26 5.58
CA ARG A 1111 -29.84 -20.47 5.87
C ARG A 1111 -31.31 -20.09 6.05
N ARG A 1112 -32.21 -20.79 5.34
CA ARG A 1112 -33.65 -20.72 5.61
C ARG A 1112 -33.89 -21.35 6.99
N GLN A 1113 -34.31 -20.54 7.95
CA GLN A 1113 -34.77 -21.06 9.24
C GLN A 1113 -36.19 -21.58 9.06
N SER A 1114 -36.42 -22.83 9.48
CA SER A 1114 -37.69 -23.56 9.41
C SER A 1114 -38.67 -23.10 10.47
#